data_AF-A0A9D6CZL4-F1
#
_entry.id   AF-A0A9D6CZL4-F1
#
_cell.length_a   1.000
_cell.length_b   1.000
_cell.length_c   1.000
_cell.angle_alpha   90.00
_cell.angle_beta   90.00
_cell.angle_gamma   90.00
#
_symmetry.space_group_name_H-M   'P 1'
#
loop_
_entity.id
_entity.type
_entity.pdbx_description
1 polymer ?
#
loop_
_entity_poly.entity_id
_entity_poly.type
_entity_poly.pdbx_seq_one_letter_code
_entity_poly.pdbx_strand_id
1 'polypeptide(L)'
;MPAKLAYYLHRLKELPAQEIARVAVRKANHLVANRHKQAHDLLRGTFALEHTPAFTGLQTLLTASKPPRMDEALHRLCRKFAGHSFNLLGSGWIEQRYGMRCRGRDGNTYTMGADVVADATGDWLAAYVPASMLAESRRRWRLIKGGYTPIDWQLDFISGYRWSSKLPSSAITFGNKPGADVKVPWELARMQHLPLMALSHLDSPDVGLVHAIRNQIIDFAATNPPRFGVNWVCTMDVAIRAANIALAATLIEKSGHEWDAPFRTLLGTVLYEHARHTATHYEWHHTLRGNHYLADVCGQLFTLCALERTPQTDAWFALAVQEFVGELPLQFLPDGANFEASSAYHRLSSEMAAYATALLTGLSSERKQALQSYDWTKAKGNPPLAPAPQSADLDNELLERLEKTAEFSLHMTRPDGVLWQVGDNDSGRFFNVQPAVHADTLIEDGLDHHHLWGAIGSLFGREDLRSAAGSFKTDGWLVEALSAGICLLSYRRPGAAVAAHVCTIGQDFEFDLWKARVAELPDRQKLSQSFKIDEKVGNLNLYAYPDFGAYIWRGKETFIGLRAGPNGQAGNGGHAHNDHLALELMTKTGPVFQDPGTFIYTALPEVRNRYRSVRVHHAPKAGTAEPCPFEYGTFRLPDRALAGCMYFGTRGFVGTHQGYGQPIYRMVELSGKDLTVTDFVLENDGITPTDPTPEPIAYSPGYGIREKA
;
A
#
# COMPACT_ATOMS: atom_id res chain seq x y z
N MET A 1 -2.28 -31.80 4.88
CA MET A 1 -3.45 -31.07 5.42
C MET A 1 -3.57 -29.72 4.74
N PRO A 2 -4.76 -29.13 4.56
CA PRO A 2 -4.87 -27.73 4.17
C PRO A 2 -4.04 -26.86 5.14
N ALA A 3 -3.18 -25.97 4.65
CA ALA A 3 -2.31 -25.12 5.50
C ALA A 3 -3.10 -24.39 6.60
N LYS A 4 -4.34 -24.01 6.30
CA LYS A 4 -5.29 -23.39 7.24
C LYS A 4 -5.68 -24.32 8.40
N LEU A 5 -5.86 -25.62 8.14
CA LEU A 5 -6.16 -26.61 9.18
C LEU A 5 -4.92 -26.89 10.04
N ALA A 6 -3.74 -26.97 9.44
CA ALA A 6 -2.47 -27.12 10.17
C ALA A 6 -2.22 -25.92 11.10
N TYR A 7 -2.42 -24.70 10.62
CA TYR A 7 -2.35 -23.47 11.43
C TYR A 7 -3.30 -23.51 12.64
N TYR A 8 -4.58 -23.83 12.41
CA TYR A 8 -5.54 -23.89 13.52
C TYR A 8 -5.25 -25.02 14.49
N LEU A 9 -4.81 -26.19 14.01
CA LEU A 9 -4.41 -27.31 14.87
C LEU A 9 -3.17 -26.97 15.70
N HIS A 10 -2.19 -26.28 15.13
CA HIS A 10 -1.01 -25.83 15.88
C HIS A 10 -1.42 -24.81 16.95
N ARG A 11 -2.25 -23.82 16.59
CA ARG A 11 -2.70 -22.80 17.55
C ARG A 11 -3.63 -23.37 18.64
N LEU A 12 -4.38 -24.43 18.34
CA LEU A 12 -5.18 -25.16 19.32
C LEU A 12 -4.32 -25.94 20.33
N LYS A 13 -3.08 -26.31 19.98
CA LYS A 13 -2.15 -26.94 20.92
C LYS A 13 -1.47 -25.95 21.87
N GLU A 14 -1.40 -24.68 21.50
CA GLU A 14 -0.72 -23.62 22.25
C GLU A 14 -1.64 -22.85 23.20
N LEU A 15 -2.97 -22.99 23.07
CA LEU A 15 -3.94 -22.25 23.87
C LEU A 15 -4.53 -23.09 25.02
N PRO A 16 -4.74 -22.50 26.21
CA PRO A 16 -5.48 -23.16 27.28
C PRO A 16 -6.89 -23.57 26.84
N ALA A 17 -7.40 -24.71 27.31
CA ALA A 17 -8.72 -25.23 26.91
C ALA A 17 -9.87 -24.22 27.12
N GLN A 18 -9.80 -23.40 28.16
CA GLN A 18 -10.76 -22.32 28.43
C GLN A 18 -10.73 -21.24 27.34
N GLU A 19 -9.56 -20.92 26.81
CA GLU A 19 -9.40 -19.93 25.75
C GLU A 19 -9.88 -20.47 24.41
N ILE A 20 -9.65 -21.75 24.13
CA ILE A 20 -10.22 -22.45 22.98
C ILE A 20 -11.75 -22.38 23.01
N ALA A 21 -12.37 -22.70 24.16
CA ALA A 21 -13.81 -22.61 24.34
C ALA A 21 -14.33 -21.17 24.14
N ARG A 22 -13.65 -20.16 24.70
CA ARG A 22 -13.99 -18.74 24.48
C ARG A 22 -13.89 -18.33 23.01
N VAL A 23 -12.84 -18.76 22.30
CA VAL A 23 -12.68 -18.50 20.86
C VAL A 23 -13.79 -19.20 20.05
N ALA A 24 -14.13 -20.44 20.39
CA ALA A 24 -15.19 -21.19 19.73
C ALA A 24 -16.57 -20.52 19.90
N VAL A 25 -16.94 -20.14 21.13
CA VAL A 25 -18.18 -19.42 21.42
C VAL A 25 -18.22 -18.07 20.70
N ARG A 26 -17.12 -17.29 20.75
CA ARG A 26 -17.02 -16.00 20.01
C ARG A 26 -17.22 -16.20 18.51
N LYS A 27 -16.58 -17.21 17.91
CA LYS A 27 -16.75 -17.54 16.48
C LYS A 27 -18.18 -17.96 16.15
N ALA A 28 -18.82 -18.78 16.99
CA ALA A 28 -20.20 -19.21 16.81
C ALA A 28 -21.17 -18.01 16.88
N ASN A 29 -21.04 -17.16 17.90
CA ASN A 29 -21.86 -15.94 18.05
C ASN A 29 -21.65 -14.99 16.87
N HIS A 30 -20.40 -14.79 16.43
CA HIS A 30 -20.10 -13.97 15.27
C HIS A 30 -20.73 -14.54 13.98
N LEU A 31 -20.69 -15.86 13.79
CA LEU A 31 -21.29 -16.52 12.63
C LEU A 31 -22.81 -16.37 12.61
N VAL A 32 -23.47 -16.51 13.77
CA VAL A 32 -24.93 -16.28 13.90
C VAL A 32 -25.28 -14.81 13.63
N ALA A 33 -24.55 -13.87 14.24
CA ALA A 33 -24.76 -12.44 14.04
C ALA A 33 -24.55 -12.04 12.57
N ASN A 34 -23.53 -12.57 11.90
CA ASN A 34 -23.29 -12.34 10.48
C ASN A 34 -24.42 -12.90 9.62
N ARG A 35 -24.90 -14.12 9.88
CA ARG A 35 -26.04 -14.68 9.14
C ARG A 35 -27.30 -13.83 9.31
N HIS A 36 -27.57 -13.34 10.52
CA HIS A 36 -28.69 -12.45 10.77
C HIS A 36 -28.53 -11.12 10.01
N LYS A 37 -27.34 -10.51 10.05
CA LYS A 37 -27.03 -9.28 9.31
C LYS A 37 -27.16 -9.48 7.79
N GLN A 38 -26.67 -10.60 7.26
CA GLN A 38 -26.80 -10.97 5.85
C GLN A 38 -28.27 -11.09 5.42
N ALA A 39 -29.09 -11.79 6.22
CA ALA A 39 -30.52 -11.91 5.96
C ALA A 39 -31.23 -10.55 6.03
N HIS A 40 -30.89 -9.72 7.02
CA HIS A 40 -31.42 -8.37 7.15
C HIS A 40 -31.07 -7.50 5.92
N ASP A 41 -29.80 -7.51 5.49
CA ASP A 41 -29.32 -6.75 4.33
C ASP A 41 -30.02 -7.19 3.04
N LEU A 42 -30.23 -8.49 2.85
CA LEU A 42 -30.97 -9.04 1.72
C LEU A 42 -32.45 -8.65 1.71
N LEU A 43 -33.08 -8.52 2.88
CA LEU A 43 -34.51 -8.20 2.98
C LEU A 43 -34.80 -6.70 2.92
N ARG A 44 -33.98 -5.87 3.58
CA ARG A 44 -34.33 -4.47 3.87
C ARG A 44 -33.74 -3.43 2.96
N GLY A 45 -32.71 -3.75 2.17
CA GLY A 45 -31.96 -2.67 1.51
C GLY A 45 -30.74 -2.26 2.34
N THR A 46 -29.69 -1.80 1.67
CA THR A 46 -28.49 -1.25 2.32
C THR A 46 -28.16 0.17 1.86
N PHE A 47 -28.79 0.63 0.78
CA PHE A 47 -28.73 2.02 0.35
C PHE A 47 -29.20 2.97 1.45
N ALA A 48 -28.57 4.14 1.52
CA ALA A 48 -29.05 5.24 2.35
C ALA A 48 -30.20 5.94 1.62
N LEU A 49 -31.44 5.63 2.00
CA LEU A 49 -32.66 6.18 1.38
C LEU A 49 -33.20 7.43 2.10
N GLU A 50 -32.67 7.73 3.29
CA GLU A 50 -33.00 8.94 4.06
C GLU A 50 -32.19 10.14 3.55
N HIS A 51 -32.47 11.34 4.06
CA HIS A 51 -31.71 12.53 3.72
C HIS A 51 -30.24 12.36 4.13
N THR A 52 -29.35 12.25 3.14
CA THR A 52 -27.90 12.14 3.35
C THR A 52 -27.23 13.50 3.28
N PRO A 53 -26.11 13.71 3.99
CA PRO A 53 -25.33 14.95 3.91
C PRO A 53 -24.98 15.32 2.46
N ALA A 54 -25.03 16.62 2.14
CA ALA A 54 -24.65 17.10 0.82
C ALA A 54 -23.14 16.96 0.56
N PHE A 55 -22.76 16.85 -0.72
CA PHE A 55 -21.37 17.01 -1.13
C PHE A 55 -20.97 18.49 -1.09
N THR A 56 -19.92 18.78 -0.32
CA THR A 56 -19.38 20.13 -0.14
C THR A 56 -18.01 20.31 -0.80
N GLY A 57 -17.30 19.21 -1.07
CA GLY A 57 -15.95 19.25 -1.66
C GLY A 57 -14.86 19.61 -0.65
N LEU A 58 -13.60 19.39 -1.04
CA LEU A 58 -12.42 19.74 -0.22
C LEU A 58 -12.14 21.24 -0.34
N GLN A 59 -12.57 22.02 0.67
CA GLN A 59 -12.64 23.49 0.60
C GLN A 59 -11.33 24.17 0.22
N THR A 60 -10.21 23.78 0.83
CA THR A 60 -8.90 24.40 0.55
C THR A 60 -8.44 24.18 -0.89
N LEU A 61 -8.72 22.99 -1.44
CA LEU A 61 -8.39 22.64 -2.81
C LEU A 61 -9.18 23.47 -3.83
N LEU A 62 -10.47 23.76 -3.57
CA LEU A 62 -11.30 24.60 -4.44
C LEU A 62 -10.65 25.98 -4.64
N THR A 63 -10.11 26.57 -3.57
CA THR A 63 -9.50 27.91 -3.58
C THR A 63 -8.00 27.93 -3.92
N ALA A 64 -7.34 26.77 -4.02
CA ALA A 64 -5.91 26.68 -4.25
C ALA A 64 -5.46 27.25 -5.62
N SER A 65 -4.16 27.40 -5.82
CA SER A 65 -3.59 27.71 -7.13
C SER A 65 -3.86 26.58 -8.15
N LYS A 66 -3.66 26.86 -9.44
CA LYS A 66 -3.75 25.84 -10.48
C LYS A 66 -2.62 24.81 -10.33
N PRO A 67 -2.86 23.53 -10.65
CA PRO A 67 -1.81 22.51 -10.65
C PRO A 67 -0.73 22.78 -11.71
N PRO A 68 0.44 22.14 -11.61
CA PRO A 68 1.42 22.08 -12.68
C PRO A 68 0.83 21.56 -13.99
N ARG A 69 1.46 21.91 -15.12
CA ARG A 69 1.12 21.35 -16.43
C ARG A 69 1.30 19.83 -16.44
N MET A 70 0.39 19.14 -17.13
CA MET A 70 0.42 17.70 -17.23
C MET A 70 1.13 17.23 -18.51
N ASP A 71 1.88 16.13 -18.42
CA ASP A 71 2.54 15.55 -19.58
C ASP A 71 1.53 14.95 -20.57
N GLU A 72 1.80 15.04 -21.88
CA GLU A 72 0.91 14.50 -22.93
C GLU A 72 0.70 12.98 -22.80
N ALA A 73 1.66 12.24 -22.23
CA ALA A 73 1.49 10.82 -21.93
C ALA A 73 0.34 10.58 -20.93
N LEU A 74 0.20 11.45 -19.92
CA LEU A 74 -0.87 11.36 -18.92
C LEU A 74 -2.23 11.76 -19.53
N HIS A 75 -2.27 12.71 -20.47
CA HIS A 75 -3.49 13.00 -21.23
C HIS A 75 -3.93 11.78 -22.07
N ARG A 76 -2.99 11.09 -22.74
CA ARG A 76 -3.28 9.82 -23.44
C ARG A 76 -3.77 8.74 -22.50
N LEU A 77 -3.18 8.64 -21.32
CA LEU A 77 -3.57 7.69 -20.28
C LEU A 77 -5.03 7.94 -19.82
N CYS A 78 -5.39 9.20 -19.58
CA CYS A 78 -6.76 9.58 -19.22
C CYS A 78 -7.79 9.18 -20.30
N ARG A 79 -7.44 9.30 -21.58
CA ARG A 79 -8.29 8.85 -22.69
C ARG A 79 -8.51 7.33 -22.67
N LYS A 80 -7.51 6.54 -22.27
CA LYS A 80 -7.68 5.09 -22.08
C LYS A 80 -8.66 4.78 -20.95
N PHE A 81 -8.51 5.44 -19.81
CA PHE A 81 -9.41 5.27 -18.66
C PHE A 81 -10.85 5.68 -18.96
N ALA A 82 -11.05 6.76 -19.72
CA ALA A 82 -12.36 7.19 -20.18
C ALA A 82 -13.04 6.14 -21.09
N GLY A 83 -12.24 5.43 -21.89
CA GLY A 83 -12.68 4.30 -22.72
C GLY A 83 -12.69 2.93 -22.01
N HIS A 84 -12.63 2.91 -20.67
CA HIS A 84 -12.61 1.69 -19.85
C HIS A 84 -11.46 0.73 -20.17
N SER A 85 -10.34 1.25 -20.70
CA SER A 85 -9.13 0.48 -20.95
C SER A 85 -8.16 0.65 -19.78
N PHE A 86 -7.82 -0.46 -19.13
CA PHE A 86 -6.96 -0.48 -17.94
C PHE A 86 -5.79 -1.44 -18.14
N ASN A 87 -4.66 -1.12 -17.51
CA ASN A 87 -3.54 -2.04 -17.33
C ASN A 87 -3.21 -2.09 -15.84
N LEU A 88 -3.86 -3.00 -15.13
CA LEU A 88 -3.68 -3.22 -13.70
C LEU A 88 -3.09 -4.60 -13.45
N LEU A 89 -2.14 -4.68 -12.52
CA LEU A 89 -1.62 -5.93 -11.96
C LEU A 89 -1.14 -6.94 -13.03
N GLY A 90 -0.47 -6.45 -14.07
CA GLY A 90 0.08 -7.25 -15.18
C GLY A 90 -0.93 -7.75 -16.22
N SER A 91 -2.16 -7.21 -16.24
CA SER A 91 -3.17 -7.54 -17.26
C SER A 91 -2.76 -7.17 -18.68
N GLY A 92 -1.93 -6.13 -18.84
CA GLY A 92 -1.79 -5.40 -20.09
C GLY A 92 -3.04 -4.57 -20.38
N TRP A 93 -2.97 -3.71 -21.40
CA TRP A 93 -4.11 -2.88 -21.78
C TRP A 93 -5.30 -3.72 -22.23
N ILE A 94 -6.39 -3.66 -21.47
CA ILE A 94 -7.61 -4.41 -21.71
C ILE A 94 -8.85 -3.54 -21.48
N GLU A 95 -9.85 -3.65 -22.36
CA GLU A 95 -11.13 -2.97 -22.23
C GLU A 95 -12.06 -3.76 -21.30
N GLN A 96 -12.49 -3.14 -20.20
CA GLN A 96 -13.36 -3.77 -19.21
C GLN A 96 -14.82 -3.71 -19.61
N ARG A 97 -15.44 -4.88 -19.74
CA ARG A 97 -16.87 -5.02 -19.99
C ARG A 97 -17.37 -6.41 -19.60
N TYR A 98 -18.66 -6.51 -19.37
CA TYR A 98 -19.34 -7.79 -19.16
C TYR A 98 -19.14 -8.72 -20.37
N GLY A 99 -18.92 -10.01 -20.12
CA GLY A 99 -18.79 -11.05 -21.14
C GLY A 99 -17.45 -11.07 -21.90
N MET A 100 -16.50 -10.21 -21.54
CA MET A 100 -15.17 -10.19 -22.17
C MET A 100 -14.41 -11.52 -22.00
N ARG A 101 -13.53 -11.81 -22.95
CA ARG A 101 -12.61 -12.95 -22.86
C ARG A 101 -11.35 -12.55 -22.11
N CYS A 102 -11.00 -13.31 -21.08
CA CYS A 102 -9.79 -13.12 -20.29
C CYS A 102 -8.69 -14.09 -20.74
N ARG A 103 -7.42 -13.66 -20.63
CA ARG A 103 -6.25 -14.44 -21.10
C ARG A 103 -5.94 -15.64 -20.21
N GLY A 104 -6.38 -15.61 -18.95
CA GLY A 104 -5.96 -16.56 -17.92
C GLY A 104 -4.66 -16.14 -17.21
N ARG A 105 -4.44 -16.69 -16.03
CA ARG A 105 -3.21 -16.53 -15.22
C ARG A 105 -2.55 -17.88 -15.00
N ASP A 106 -1.32 -18.04 -15.50
CA ASP A 106 -0.52 -19.26 -15.31
C ASP A 106 -1.30 -20.55 -15.62
N GLY A 107 -2.02 -20.57 -16.75
CA GLY A 107 -2.84 -21.70 -17.20
C GLY A 107 -4.25 -21.77 -16.59
N ASN A 108 -4.58 -20.92 -15.62
CA ASN A 108 -5.91 -20.87 -15.01
C ASN A 108 -6.79 -19.84 -15.73
N THR A 109 -7.87 -20.31 -16.35
CA THR A 109 -8.85 -19.46 -17.03
C THR A 109 -10.26 -19.84 -16.60
N TYR A 110 -11.10 -18.84 -16.39
CA TYR A 110 -12.50 -18.98 -16.06
C TYR A 110 -13.32 -18.28 -17.14
N THR A 111 -14.42 -18.90 -17.53
CA THR A 111 -15.40 -18.29 -18.44
C THR A 111 -16.66 -18.04 -17.65
N MET A 112 -16.73 -16.86 -17.01
CA MET A 112 -17.85 -16.44 -16.19
C MET A 112 -18.42 -15.12 -16.69
N GLY A 113 -19.71 -14.91 -16.44
CA GLY A 113 -20.43 -13.75 -16.97
C GLY A 113 -20.95 -14.00 -18.38
N ALA A 114 -21.84 -13.11 -18.82
CA ALA A 114 -22.41 -13.08 -20.15
C ALA A 114 -22.25 -11.66 -20.71
N ASP A 115 -22.23 -11.52 -22.03
CA ASP A 115 -22.30 -10.19 -22.65
C ASP A 115 -23.59 -9.49 -22.19
N VAL A 116 -23.45 -8.21 -21.86
CA VAL A 116 -24.57 -7.37 -21.42
C VAL A 116 -24.73 -6.23 -22.41
N VAL A 117 -25.95 -6.06 -22.91
CA VAL A 117 -26.38 -4.83 -23.58
C VAL A 117 -27.20 -4.05 -22.58
N ALA A 118 -26.60 -3.02 -21.99
CA ALA A 118 -27.24 -2.23 -20.96
C ALA A 118 -28.29 -1.30 -21.56
N ASP A 119 -29.54 -1.45 -21.12
CA ASP A 119 -30.63 -0.55 -21.49
C ASP A 119 -30.64 0.72 -20.60
N ALA A 120 -31.30 1.78 -21.07
CA ALA A 120 -31.39 3.04 -20.33
C ALA A 120 -32.28 2.98 -19.08
N THR A 121 -33.20 2.01 -18.97
CA THR A 121 -34.12 1.87 -17.82
C THR A 121 -33.46 1.18 -16.64
N GLY A 122 -32.35 0.46 -16.89
CA GLY A 122 -31.62 -0.38 -15.94
C GLY A 122 -32.24 -1.76 -15.75
N ASP A 123 -33.03 -2.26 -16.71
CA ASP A 123 -33.73 -3.54 -16.56
C ASP A 123 -32.77 -4.72 -16.44
N TRP A 124 -31.66 -4.68 -17.19
CA TRP A 124 -30.57 -5.65 -17.12
C TRP A 124 -29.98 -5.87 -15.72
N LEU A 125 -30.06 -4.87 -14.82
CA LEU A 125 -29.51 -4.95 -13.46
C LEU A 125 -30.15 -6.07 -12.63
N ALA A 126 -31.38 -6.50 -12.94
CA ALA A 126 -32.05 -7.60 -12.24
C ALA A 126 -31.23 -8.92 -12.27
N ALA A 127 -30.39 -9.10 -13.29
CA ALA A 127 -29.48 -10.24 -13.39
C ALA A 127 -28.31 -10.15 -12.39
N TYR A 128 -27.93 -8.96 -11.92
CA TYR A 128 -26.68 -8.73 -11.19
C TYR A 128 -26.84 -8.15 -9.78
N VAL A 129 -27.93 -7.45 -9.47
CA VAL A 129 -28.15 -6.88 -8.11
C VAL A 129 -29.25 -7.64 -7.35
N PRO A 130 -29.22 -7.65 -6.00
CA PRO A 130 -30.31 -8.23 -5.21
C PRO A 130 -31.65 -7.54 -5.47
N ALA A 131 -32.75 -8.28 -5.39
CA ALA A 131 -34.09 -7.76 -5.66
C ALA A 131 -34.47 -6.56 -4.77
N SER A 132 -34.04 -6.57 -3.50
CA SER A 132 -34.24 -5.48 -2.54
C SER A 132 -33.47 -4.19 -2.87
N MET A 133 -32.44 -4.28 -3.72
CA MET A 133 -31.64 -3.12 -4.18
C MET A 133 -32.09 -2.61 -5.55
N LEU A 134 -32.82 -3.43 -6.32
CA LEU A 134 -33.04 -3.22 -7.74
C LEU A 134 -33.70 -1.89 -8.07
N ALA A 135 -34.68 -1.45 -7.27
CA ALA A 135 -35.38 -0.19 -7.52
C ALA A 135 -34.45 1.02 -7.45
N GLU A 136 -33.61 1.09 -6.42
CA GLU A 136 -32.66 2.18 -6.22
C GLU A 136 -31.46 2.07 -7.19
N SER A 137 -30.96 0.86 -7.45
CA SER A 137 -29.95 0.63 -8.50
C SER A 137 -30.42 1.14 -9.87
N ARG A 138 -31.67 0.87 -10.26
CA ARG A 138 -32.28 1.41 -11.50
C ARG A 138 -32.42 2.92 -11.46
N ARG A 139 -32.80 3.49 -10.32
CA ARG A 139 -32.90 4.95 -10.15
C ARG A 139 -31.56 5.63 -10.39
N ARG A 140 -30.48 5.09 -9.81
CA ARG A 140 -29.10 5.57 -10.00
C ARG A 140 -28.67 5.41 -11.46
N TRP A 141 -28.87 4.22 -12.03
CA TRP A 141 -28.49 3.91 -13.41
C TRP A 141 -29.06 4.88 -14.44
N ARG A 142 -30.32 5.30 -14.29
CA ARG A 142 -30.99 6.26 -15.20
C ARG A 142 -30.32 7.65 -15.23
N LEU A 143 -29.38 7.93 -14.33
CA LEU A 143 -28.60 9.17 -14.34
C LEU A 143 -27.43 9.13 -15.33
N ILE A 144 -27.06 7.97 -15.87
CA ILE A 144 -26.05 7.83 -16.92
C ILE A 144 -26.56 8.53 -18.18
N LYS A 145 -25.68 9.32 -18.79
CA LYS A 145 -25.95 10.04 -20.03
C LYS A 145 -25.07 9.51 -21.16
N GLY A 146 -25.61 9.47 -22.39
CA GLY A 146 -24.90 9.01 -23.59
C GLY A 146 -24.83 7.49 -23.72
N GLY A 147 -24.21 7.01 -24.80
CA GLY A 147 -23.91 5.59 -24.95
C GLY A 147 -22.82 5.18 -23.95
N TYR A 148 -23.14 4.22 -23.07
CA TYR A 148 -22.24 3.79 -22.00
C TYR A 148 -22.21 2.27 -21.91
N THR A 149 -21.00 1.70 -21.89
CA THR A 149 -20.79 0.26 -21.67
C THR A 149 -20.41 0.06 -20.21
N PRO A 150 -21.20 -0.67 -19.39
CA PRO A 150 -20.89 -0.84 -17.98
C PRO A 150 -19.59 -1.63 -17.76
N ILE A 151 -18.84 -1.22 -16.75
CA ILE A 151 -17.65 -1.92 -16.27
C ILE A 151 -18.13 -3.11 -15.42
N ASP A 152 -17.54 -4.30 -15.63
CA ASP A 152 -17.79 -5.44 -14.74
C ASP A 152 -16.89 -5.36 -13.50
N TRP A 153 -17.30 -4.56 -12.53
CA TRP A 153 -16.56 -4.31 -11.28
C TRP A 153 -16.30 -5.58 -10.44
N GLN A 154 -16.95 -6.70 -10.75
CA GLN A 154 -16.83 -7.96 -10.00
C GLN A 154 -15.87 -8.96 -10.65
N LEU A 155 -15.24 -8.59 -11.76
CA LEU A 155 -14.42 -9.48 -12.58
C LEU A 155 -12.94 -9.34 -12.23
N ASP A 156 -12.28 -10.45 -11.92
CA ASP A 156 -10.85 -10.57 -12.17
C ASP A 156 -10.66 -10.76 -13.68
N PHE A 157 -10.37 -9.68 -14.36
CA PHE A 157 -10.25 -9.64 -15.81
C PHE A 157 -8.95 -10.23 -16.36
N ILE A 158 -8.11 -10.79 -15.51
CA ILE A 158 -6.93 -11.57 -15.90
C ILE A 158 -7.32 -13.05 -15.98
N SER A 159 -7.88 -13.61 -14.90
CA SER A 159 -8.28 -15.02 -14.87
C SER A 159 -9.65 -15.27 -15.50
N GLY A 160 -10.54 -14.28 -15.51
CA GLY A 160 -11.96 -14.39 -15.91
C GLY A 160 -12.89 -14.83 -14.78
N TYR A 161 -12.40 -14.96 -13.54
CA TYR A 161 -13.23 -15.31 -12.39
C TYR A 161 -14.09 -14.12 -11.96
N ARG A 162 -15.40 -14.33 -11.81
CA ARG A 162 -16.35 -13.27 -11.46
C ARG A 162 -17.04 -13.55 -10.14
N TRP A 163 -16.93 -12.62 -9.18
CA TRP A 163 -17.67 -12.70 -7.92
C TRP A 163 -19.13 -12.26 -8.13
N SER A 164 -20.03 -12.74 -7.26
CA SER A 164 -21.45 -12.38 -7.35
C SER A 164 -21.73 -11.10 -6.57
N SER A 165 -22.13 -10.05 -7.28
CA SER A 165 -22.69 -8.81 -6.70
C SER A 165 -24.04 -9.00 -6.00
N LYS A 166 -24.65 -10.19 -6.09
CA LYS A 166 -25.89 -10.54 -5.36
C LYS A 166 -25.64 -11.04 -3.94
N LEU A 167 -24.41 -11.42 -3.62
CA LEU A 167 -24.07 -11.92 -2.29
C LEU A 167 -23.70 -10.77 -1.36
N PRO A 168 -24.13 -10.80 -0.09
CA PRO A 168 -23.57 -9.91 0.92
C PRO A 168 -22.04 -10.04 0.95
N SER A 169 -21.31 -8.93 1.12
CA SER A 169 -19.86 -8.92 1.06
C SER A 169 -19.23 -9.83 2.13
N SER A 170 -19.83 -9.89 3.32
CA SER A 170 -19.44 -10.83 4.39
C SER A 170 -19.61 -12.33 4.04
N ALA A 171 -20.29 -12.66 2.94
CA ALA A 171 -20.43 -14.03 2.42
C ALA A 171 -19.49 -14.32 1.23
N ILE A 172 -18.77 -13.32 0.72
CA ILE A 172 -17.81 -13.49 -0.36
C ILE A 172 -16.58 -14.24 0.16
N THR A 173 -16.13 -15.24 -0.60
CA THR A 173 -14.88 -15.95 -0.35
C THR A 173 -13.91 -15.71 -1.51
N PHE A 174 -12.62 -15.60 -1.19
CA PHE A 174 -11.54 -15.44 -2.15
C PHE A 174 -10.26 -16.15 -1.67
N GLY A 175 -9.25 -16.23 -2.54
CA GLY A 175 -8.00 -16.97 -2.29
C GLY A 175 -8.15 -18.50 -2.29
N ASN A 176 -9.27 -19.00 -2.81
CA ASN A 176 -9.61 -20.43 -2.88
C ASN A 176 -9.78 -20.95 -4.32
N LYS A 177 -9.49 -20.11 -5.31
CA LYS A 177 -9.62 -20.39 -6.74
C LYS A 177 -8.28 -20.11 -7.42
N PRO A 178 -7.59 -21.14 -7.94
CA PRO A 178 -6.28 -20.96 -8.58
C PRO A 178 -6.32 -19.91 -9.69
N GLY A 179 -5.31 -19.04 -9.73
CA GLY A 179 -5.18 -17.95 -10.70
C GLY A 179 -6.13 -16.77 -10.49
N ALA A 180 -7.24 -16.93 -9.75
CA ALA A 180 -8.17 -15.84 -9.47
C ALA A 180 -7.60 -14.93 -8.38
N ASP A 181 -7.51 -13.64 -8.66
CA ASP A 181 -6.96 -12.65 -7.73
C ASP A 181 -7.99 -11.56 -7.40
N VAL A 182 -8.37 -11.51 -6.13
CA VAL A 182 -9.33 -10.53 -5.62
C VAL A 182 -8.81 -9.09 -5.72
N LYS A 183 -7.48 -8.90 -5.77
CA LYS A 183 -6.89 -7.57 -5.93
C LYS A 183 -7.26 -6.94 -7.28
N VAL A 184 -7.54 -7.73 -8.32
CA VAL A 184 -7.86 -7.21 -9.66
C VAL A 184 -9.14 -6.35 -9.66
N PRO A 185 -10.30 -6.85 -9.20
CA PRO A 185 -11.48 -6.00 -9.08
C PRO A 185 -11.32 -4.91 -8.01
N TRP A 186 -10.60 -5.18 -6.91
CA TRP A 186 -10.36 -4.17 -5.87
C TRP A 186 -9.55 -2.98 -6.38
N GLU A 187 -8.43 -3.19 -7.09
CA GLU A 187 -7.58 -2.12 -7.61
C GLU A 187 -8.35 -1.23 -8.59
N LEU A 188 -9.13 -1.84 -9.49
CA LEU A 188 -10.01 -1.10 -10.39
C LEU A 188 -11.06 -0.28 -9.60
N ALA A 189 -11.65 -0.90 -8.57
CA ALA A 189 -12.66 -0.28 -7.72
C ALA A 189 -12.09 0.73 -6.71
N ARG A 190 -10.77 0.92 -6.59
CA ARG A 190 -10.18 2.06 -5.87
C ARG A 190 -10.34 3.37 -6.63
N MET A 191 -10.60 3.31 -7.93
CA MET A 191 -10.89 4.46 -8.77
C MET A 191 -9.79 5.53 -8.78
N GLN A 192 -8.52 5.12 -8.61
CA GLN A 192 -7.36 6.02 -8.60
C GLN A 192 -7.18 6.80 -9.91
N HIS A 193 -7.77 6.33 -11.00
CA HIS A 193 -7.76 7.01 -12.30
C HIS A 193 -8.68 8.25 -12.34
N LEU A 194 -9.67 8.38 -11.44
CA LEU A 194 -10.61 9.50 -11.50
C LEU A 194 -9.94 10.85 -11.19
N PRO A 195 -9.11 11.01 -10.13
CA PRO A 195 -8.41 12.27 -9.89
C PRO A 195 -7.49 12.67 -11.04
N LEU A 196 -6.78 11.73 -11.65
CA LEU A 196 -5.91 12.00 -12.80
C LEU A 196 -6.72 12.51 -14.01
N MET A 197 -7.87 11.89 -14.33
CA MET A 197 -8.76 12.39 -15.37
C MET A 197 -9.30 13.80 -15.06
N ALA A 198 -9.58 14.09 -13.78
CA ALA A 198 -10.02 15.42 -13.36
C ALA A 198 -8.90 16.46 -13.51
N LEU A 199 -7.65 16.11 -13.16
CA LEU A 199 -6.47 16.95 -13.40
C LEU A 199 -6.22 17.18 -14.89
N SER A 200 -6.38 16.16 -15.72
CA SER A 200 -6.31 16.28 -17.17
C SER A 200 -7.31 17.29 -17.71
N HIS A 201 -8.56 17.25 -17.24
CA HIS A 201 -9.59 18.23 -17.60
C HIS A 201 -9.23 19.64 -17.11
N LEU A 202 -8.71 19.75 -15.89
CA LEU A 202 -8.33 21.04 -15.30
C LEU A 202 -7.17 21.71 -16.05
N ASP A 203 -6.21 20.92 -16.56
CA ASP A 203 -5.08 21.41 -17.36
C ASP A 203 -5.48 21.69 -18.83
N SER A 204 -6.28 20.80 -19.41
CA SER A 204 -6.79 20.88 -20.79
C SER A 204 -8.27 20.49 -20.85
N PRO A 205 -9.21 21.47 -20.88
CA PRO A 205 -10.64 21.22 -20.78
C PRO A 205 -11.18 20.21 -21.80
N ASP A 206 -11.61 19.05 -21.30
CA ASP A 206 -12.24 17.98 -22.06
C ASP A 206 -13.53 17.54 -21.34
N VAL A 207 -14.70 17.91 -21.88
CA VAL A 207 -16.01 17.57 -21.30
C VAL A 207 -16.27 16.05 -21.36
N GLY A 208 -15.63 15.33 -22.28
CA GLY A 208 -15.69 13.87 -22.35
C GLY A 208 -15.16 13.21 -21.08
N LEU A 209 -14.08 13.74 -20.51
CA LEU A 209 -13.54 13.26 -19.22
C LEU A 209 -14.51 13.51 -18.06
N VAL A 210 -15.19 14.67 -18.04
CA VAL A 210 -16.22 14.97 -17.03
C VAL A 210 -17.36 13.96 -17.10
N HIS A 211 -17.85 13.66 -18.30
CA HIS A 211 -18.88 12.64 -18.52
C HIS A 211 -18.41 11.24 -18.14
N ALA A 212 -17.15 10.88 -18.44
CA ALA A 212 -16.59 9.59 -18.09
C ALA A 212 -16.49 9.40 -16.57
N ILE A 213 -15.97 10.40 -15.84
CA ILE A 213 -15.91 10.39 -14.36
C ILE A 213 -17.32 10.23 -13.79
N ARG A 214 -18.27 11.06 -14.23
CA ARG A 214 -19.66 11.00 -13.79
C ARG A 214 -20.26 9.61 -14.00
N ASN A 215 -20.16 9.07 -15.22
CA ASN A 215 -20.80 7.81 -15.57
C ASN A 215 -20.16 6.62 -14.86
N GLN A 216 -18.84 6.60 -14.64
CA GLN A 216 -18.18 5.52 -13.88
C GLN A 216 -18.57 5.53 -12.40
N ILE A 217 -18.75 6.71 -11.79
CA ILE A 217 -19.28 6.82 -10.41
C ILE A 217 -20.71 6.29 -10.35
N ILE A 218 -21.57 6.67 -11.31
CA ILE A 218 -22.97 6.20 -11.35
C ILE A 218 -23.03 4.69 -11.59
N ASP A 219 -22.25 4.17 -12.53
CA ASP A 219 -22.18 2.74 -12.85
C ASP A 219 -21.81 1.93 -11.61
N PHE A 220 -20.73 2.30 -10.92
CA PHE A 220 -20.34 1.64 -9.68
C PHE A 220 -21.46 1.72 -8.64
N ALA A 221 -22.03 2.91 -8.41
CA ALA A 221 -23.08 3.13 -7.42
C ALA A 221 -24.37 2.36 -7.72
N ALA A 222 -24.66 2.06 -8.98
CA ALA A 222 -25.82 1.28 -9.42
C ALA A 222 -25.57 -0.24 -9.36
N THR A 223 -24.36 -0.69 -9.69
CA THR A 223 -24.01 -2.11 -9.84
C THR A 223 -23.34 -2.73 -8.61
N ASN A 224 -22.86 -1.91 -7.65
CA ASN A 224 -22.21 -2.35 -6.41
C ASN A 224 -22.95 -1.80 -5.17
N PRO A 225 -24.15 -2.32 -4.83
CA PRO A 225 -24.87 -1.88 -3.64
C PRO A 225 -24.02 -1.98 -2.37
N PRO A 226 -24.12 -1.04 -1.41
CA PRO A 226 -23.36 -1.08 -0.16
C PRO A 226 -23.46 -2.43 0.56
N ARG A 227 -22.34 -2.99 1.01
CA ARG A 227 -22.28 -4.31 1.68
C ARG A 227 -22.60 -5.51 0.78
N PHE A 228 -22.59 -5.38 -0.55
CA PHE A 228 -22.77 -6.48 -1.49
C PHE A 228 -21.64 -6.60 -2.51
N GLY A 229 -21.33 -7.82 -2.92
CA GLY A 229 -20.25 -8.09 -3.87
C GLY A 229 -18.85 -7.89 -3.29
N VAL A 230 -17.85 -8.09 -4.15
CA VAL A 230 -16.44 -8.16 -3.73
C VAL A 230 -15.89 -6.79 -3.31
N ASN A 231 -16.38 -5.69 -3.90
CA ASN A 231 -15.87 -4.32 -3.67
C ASN A 231 -16.27 -3.67 -2.34
N TRP A 232 -16.99 -4.41 -1.49
CA TRP A 232 -17.38 -4.02 -0.13
C TRP A 232 -16.87 -5.00 0.93
N VAL A 233 -15.86 -5.81 0.59
CA VAL A 233 -15.26 -6.82 1.47
C VAL A 233 -14.11 -6.25 2.30
N CYS A 234 -13.21 -5.51 1.65
CA CYS A 234 -12.02 -4.91 2.25
C CYS A 234 -12.29 -3.42 2.50
N THR A 235 -12.19 -2.97 3.74
CA THR A 235 -12.56 -1.60 4.14
C THR A 235 -11.57 -0.59 3.59
N MET A 236 -10.29 -0.95 3.52
CA MET A 236 -9.24 -0.14 2.89
C MET A 236 -9.63 0.27 1.46
N ASP A 237 -10.08 -0.69 0.65
CA ASP A 237 -10.48 -0.43 -0.74
C ASP A 237 -11.74 0.46 -0.82
N VAL A 238 -12.65 0.33 0.15
CA VAL A 238 -13.84 1.18 0.28
C VAL A 238 -13.45 2.62 0.62
N ALA A 239 -12.54 2.80 1.58
CA ALA A 239 -12.09 4.11 2.05
C ALA A 239 -11.26 4.84 0.98
N ILE A 240 -10.34 4.14 0.31
CA ILE A 240 -9.55 4.68 -0.81
C ILE A 240 -10.45 5.12 -1.96
N ARG A 241 -11.44 4.30 -2.34
CA ARG A 241 -12.40 4.66 -3.40
C ARG A 241 -13.14 5.95 -3.07
N ALA A 242 -13.64 6.07 -1.84
CA ALA A 242 -14.38 7.26 -1.42
C ALA A 242 -13.50 8.52 -1.43
N ALA A 243 -12.25 8.42 -0.99
CA ALA A 243 -11.29 9.51 -1.09
C ALA A 243 -11.02 9.92 -2.54
N ASN A 244 -10.84 8.96 -3.46
CA ASN A 244 -10.61 9.23 -4.88
C ASN A 244 -11.83 9.88 -5.56
N ILE A 245 -13.05 9.43 -5.23
CA ILE A 245 -14.30 10.07 -5.70
C ILE A 245 -14.38 11.51 -5.19
N ALA A 246 -14.13 11.73 -3.90
CA ALA A 246 -14.20 13.06 -3.28
C ALA A 246 -13.17 14.03 -3.90
N LEU A 247 -11.93 13.57 -4.11
CA LEU A 247 -10.87 14.36 -4.74
C LEU A 247 -11.22 14.68 -6.20
N ALA A 248 -11.61 13.68 -7.00
CA ALA A 248 -11.96 13.88 -8.41
C ALA A 248 -13.15 14.86 -8.58
N ALA A 249 -14.22 14.68 -7.80
CA ALA A 249 -15.38 15.57 -7.86
C ALA A 249 -15.02 17.01 -7.48
N THR A 250 -14.16 17.20 -6.48
CA THR A 250 -13.66 18.53 -6.08
C THR A 250 -12.80 19.17 -7.17
N LEU A 251 -11.91 18.41 -7.82
CA LEU A 251 -11.07 18.89 -8.91
C LEU A 251 -11.88 19.33 -10.15
N ILE A 252 -13.00 18.64 -10.42
CA ILE A 252 -13.93 19.07 -11.47
C ILE A 252 -14.64 20.36 -11.07
N GLU A 253 -15.13 20.52 -9.83
CA GLU A 253 -15.69 21.79 -9.39
C GLU A 253 -14.67 22.94 -9.45
N LYS A 254 -13.41 22.66 -9.10
CA LYS A 254 -12.29 23.60 -9.23
C LYS A 254 -12.09 24.10 -10.67
N SER A 255 -12.42 23.29 -11.68
CA SER A 255 -12.35 23.72 -13.09
C SER A 255 -13.43 24.74 -13.48
N GLY A 256 -14.40 24.98 -12.58
CA GLY A 256 -15.58 25.80 -12.83
C GLY A 256 -16.79 25.01 -13.33
N HIS A 257 -16.69 23.68 -13.42
CA HIS A 257 -17.83 22.84 -13.80
C HIS A 257 -18.82 22.68 -12.65
N GLU A 258 -20.11 22.89 -12.93
CA GLU A 258 -21.19 22.68 -11.97
C GLU A 258 -21.90 21.35 -12.21
N TRP A 259 -21.89 20.48 -11.19
CA TRP A 259 -22.65 19.24 -11.20
C TRP A 259 -24.16 19.50 -11.16
N ASP A 260 -24.93 18.84 -12.04
CA ASP A 260 -26.39 18.90 -11.94
C ASP A 260 -26.92 18.35 -10.61
N ALA A 261 -28.04 18.89 -10.15
CA ALA A 261 -28.59 18.58 -8.83
C ALA A 261 -28.78 17.06 -8.59
N PRO A 262 -29.34 16.26 -9.52
CA PRO A 262 -29.47 14.82 -9.31
C PRO A 262 -28.14 14.10 -9.07
N PHE A 263 -27.11 14.44 -9.84
CA PHE A 263 -25.79 13.83 -9.64
C PHE A 263 -25.10 14.35 -8.37
N ARG A 264 -25.23 15.65 -8.05
CA ARG A 264 -24.69 16.24 -6.82
C ARG A 264 -25.30 15.58 -5.57
N THR A 265 -26.60 15.30 -5.57
CA THR A 265 -27.24 14.53 -4.50
C THR A 265 -26.68 13.11 -4.43
N LEU A 266 -26.55 12.42 -5.57
CA LEU A 266 -25.97 11.08 -5.62
C LEU A 266 -24.54 11.06 -5.06
N LEU A 267 -23.69 12.05 -5.39
CA LEU A 267 -22.33 12.15 -4.88
C LEU A 267 -22.31 12.18 -3.34
N GLY A 268 -23.13 13.03 -2.72
CA GLY A 268 -23.26 13.08 -1.26
C GLY A 268 -23.72 11.75 -0.67
N THR A 269 -24.73 11.12 -1.28
CA THR A 269 -25.22 9.79 -0.86
C THR A 269 -24.15 8.71 -0.97
N VAL A 270 -23.41 8.64 -2.08
CA VAL A 270 -22.34 7.67 -2.30
C VAL A 270 -21.24 7.83 -1.25
N LEU A 271 -20.74 9.04 -1.06
CA LEU A 271 -19.69 9.31 -0.05
C LEU A 271 -20.18 8.98 1.36
N TYR A 272 -21.43 9.32 1.70
CA TYR A 272 -22.01 8.96 3.00
C TYR A 272 -22.14 7.44 3.20
N GLU A 273 -22.54 6.69 2.17
CA GLU A 273 -22.63 5.23 2.21
C GLU A 273 -21.26 4.58 2.47
N HIS A 274 -20.20 5.11 1.86
CA HIS A 274 -18.82 4.67 2.10
C HIS A 274 -18.36 5.04 3.51
N ALA A 275 -18.57 6.30 3.93
CA ALA A 275 -18.21 6.76 5.27
C ALA A 275 -18.88 5.95 6.38
N ARG A 276 -20.17 5.60 6.19
CA ARG A 276 -20.92 4.74 7.11
C ARG A 276 -20.41 3.31 7.12
N HIS A 277 -20.00 2.78 5.97
CA HIS A 277 -19.40 1.45 5.88
C HIS A 277 -18.09 1.42 6.67
N THR A 278 -17.15 2.32 6.38
CA THR A 278 -15.86 2.42 7.07
C THR A 278 -16.02 2.60 8.58
N ALA A 279 -16.88 3.52 9.01
CA ALA A 279 -17.15 3.76 10.43
C ALA A 279 -17.73 2.54 11.20
N THR A 280 -18.21 1.52 10.49
CA THR A 280 -18.75 0.28 11.09
C THR A 280 -17.94 -0.98 10.77
N HIS A 281 -16.85 -0.86 9.99
CA HIS A 281 -16.02 -1.97 9.52
C HIS A 281 -14.52 -1.65 9.54
N TYR A 282 -14.08 -0.68 10.34
CA TYR A 282 -12.65 -0.43 10.57
C TYR A 282 -11.88 -1.76 10.75
N GLU A 283 -10.80 -1.94 10.00
CA GLU A 283 -9.86 -3.06 10.07
C GLU A 283 -8.96 -2.95 11.32
N TRP A 284 -9.58 -2.59 12.45
CA TRP A 284 -8.94 -2.32 13.71
C TRP A 284 -8.76 -3.59 14.55
N HIS A 285 -7.57 -3.75 15.12
CA HIS A 285 -7.29 -4.76 16.13
C HIS A 285 -6.40 -4.19 17.23
N HIS A 286 -6.51 -4.72 18.46
CA HIS A 286 -5.77 -4.21 19.62
C HIS A 286 -4.26 -4.49 19.57
N THR A 287 -3.81 -5.43 18.75
CA THR A 287 -2.39 -5.86 18.68
C THR A 287 -1.69 -5.62 17.35
N LEU A 288 -2.42 -5.51 16.24
CA LEU A 288 -1.82 -5.39 14.92
C LEU A 288 -2.74 -4.58 14.01
N ARG A 289 -2.25 -3.42 13.57
CA ARG A 289 -2.94 -2.51 12.67
C ARG A 289 -1.94 -2.05 11.61
N GLY A 290 -2.06 -2.60 10.41
CA GLY A 290 -1.18 -2.26 9.28
C GLY A 290 -1.77 -1.15 8.42
N ASN A 291 -1.21 -1.00 7.23
CA ASN A 291 -1.62 -0.06 6.19
C ASN A 291 -3.11 -0.11 5.87
N HIS A 292 -3.77 -1.27 6.00
CA HIS A 292 -5.21 -1.39 5.83
C HIS A 292 -5.98 -0.46 6.77
N TYR A 293 -5.65 -0.48 8.07
CA TYR A 293 -6.32 0.37 9.04
C TYR A 293 -5.95 1.84 8.86
N LEU A 294 -4.69 2.15 8.54
CA LEU A 294 -4.28 3.50 8.19
C LEU A 294 -5.08 4.04 6.98
N ALA A 295 -5.29 3.21 5.96
CA ALA A 295 -6.08 3.56 4.78
C ALA A 295 -7.56 3.79 5.10
N ASP A 296 -8.16 2.99 6.00
CA ASP A 296 -9.51 3.22 6.50
C ASP A 296 -9.64 4.64 7.07
N VAL A 297 -8.72 4.98 7.98
CA VAL A 297 -8.70 6.25 8.69
C VAL A 297 -8.45 7.42 7.73
N CYS A 298 -7.41 7.34 6.90
CA CYS A 298 -7.09 8.39 5.93
C CYS A 298 -8.21 8.58 4.91
N GLY A 299 -8.76 7.49 4.36
CA GLY A 299 -9.89 7.58 3.43
C GLY A 299 -11.15 8.16 4.08
N GLN A 300 -11.40 7.83 5.36
CA GLN A 300 -12.49 8.41 6.14
C GLN A 300 -12.30 9.93 6.34
N LEU A 301 -11.09 10.40 6.63
CA LEU A 301 -10.80 11.84 6.76
C LEU A 301 -11.15 12.61 5.48
N PHE A 302 -10.66 12.16 4.32
CA PHE A 302 -10.96 12.79 3.04
C PHE A 302 -12.46 12.78 2.73
N THR A 303 -13.11 11.64 2.94
CA THR A 303 -14.55 11.47 2.68
C THR A 303 -15.38 12.41 3.54
N LEU A 304 -15.10 12.47 4.85
CA LEU A 304 -15.86 13.30 5.78
C LEU A 304 -15.60 14.79 5.58
N CYS A 305 -14.37 15.19 5.22
CA CYS A 305 -14.06 16.58 4.88
C CYS A 305 -14.82 17.09 3.65
N ALA A 306 -15.16 16.20 2.71
CA ALA A 306 -15.93 16.51 1.50
C ALA A 306 -17.46 16.44 1.66
N LEU A 307 -17.95 16.10 2.85
CA LEU A 307 -19.38 16.03 3.17
C LEU A 307 -19.83 17.21 4.03
N GLU A 308 -21.13 17.50 4.00
CA GLU A 308 -21.78 18.39 4.95
C GLU A 308 -21.66 17.88 6.40
N ARG A 309 -21.59 18.81 7.35
CA ARG A 309 -21.51 18.51 8.78
C ARG A 309 -22.88 18.14 9.33
N THR A 310 -22.90 17.06 10.10
CA THR A 310 -24.02 16.58 10.91
C THR A 310 -23.45 16.06 12.23
N PRO A 311 -24.27 15.91 13.30
CA PRO A 311 -23.79 15.32 14.54
C PRO A 311 -23.14 13.93 14.35
N GLN A 312 -23.63 13.16 13.38
CA GLN A 312 -23.10 11.82 13.06
C GLN A 312 -21.75 11.88 12.35
N THR A 313 -21.62 12.72 11.32
CA THR A 313 -20.36 12.87 10.56
C THR A 313 -19.28 13.57 11.38
N ASP A 314 -19.66 14.49 12.27
CA ASP A 314 -18.72 15.17 13.16
C ASP A 314 -18.12 14.18 14.18
N ALA A 315 -18.92 13.27 14.73
CA ALA A 315 -18.42 12.20 15.59
C ALA A 315 -17.49 11.23 14.83
N TRP A 316 -17.86 10.81 13.60
CA TRP A 316 -16.97 9.98 12.79
C TRP A 316 -15.68 10.70 12.40
N PHE A 317 -15.73 12.02 12.20
CA PHE A 317 -14.56 12.84 11.88
C PHE A 317 -13.63 12.94 13.07
N ALA A 318 -14.18 13.20 14.27
CA ALA A 318 -13.40 13.20 15.51
C ALA A 318 -12.72 11.85 15.77
N LEU A 319 -13.41 10.73 15.51
CA LEU A 319 -12.80 9.39 15.60
C LEU A 319 -11.67 9.21 14.59
N ALA A 320 -11.87 9.59 13.33
CA ALA A 320 -10.82 9.47 12.32
C ALA A 320 -9.59 10.34 12.67
N VAL A 321 -9.77 11.54 13.26
CA VAL A 321 -8.66 12.37 13.74
C VAL A 321 -7.94 11.71 14.92
N GLN A 322 -8.68 11.25 15.93
CA GLN A 322 -8.13 10.54 17.09
C GLN A 322 -7.25 9.37 16.65
N GLU A 323 -7.79 8.54 15.76
CA GLU A 323 -7.10 7.34 15.30
C GLU A 323 -5.93 7.67 14.38
N PHE A 324 -6.04 8.69 13.52
CA PHE A 324 -4.91 9.10 12.67
C PHE A 324 -3.70 9.51 13.52
N VAL A 325 -3.92 10.40 14.50
CA VAL A 325 -2.85 10.85 15.41
C VAL A 325 -2.29 9.68 16.22
N GLY A 326 -3.14 8.78 16.70
CA GLY A 326 -2.74 7.60 17.47
C GLY A 326 -1.99 6.53 16.66
N GLU A 327 -2.24 6.43 15.35
CA GLU A 327 -1.61 5.42 14.49
C GLU A 327 -0.23 5.82 13.98
N LEU A 328 0.04 7.12 13.73
CA LEU A 328 1.35 7.56 13.23
C LEU A 328 2.57 6.99 14.00
N PRO A 329 2.62 7.00 15.35
CA PRO A 329 3.75 6.42 16.08
C PRO A 329 3.86 4.90 15.98
N LEU A 330 2.79 4.20 15.57
CA LEU A 330 2.77 2.76 15.35
C LEU A 330 3.14 2.40 13.91
N GLN A 331 2.79 3.27 12.96
CA GLN A 331 3.08 3.09 11.53
C GLN A 331 4.53 3.40 11.20
N PHE A 332 5.13 4.39 11.87
CA PHE A 332 6.50 4.86 11.56
C PHE A 332 7.43 4.73 12.77
N LEU A 333 8.56 4.06 12.54
CA LEU A 333 9.62 3.86 13.50
C LEU A 333 10.42 5.17 13.72
N PRO A 334 11.23 5.27 14.79
CA PRO A 334 12.05 6.47 15.04
C PRO A 334 13.00 6.87 13.90
N ASP A 335 13.48 5.89 13.13
CA ASP A 335 14.28 6.10 11.91
C ASP A 335 13.47 6.56 10.68
N GLY A 336 12.14 6.66 10.81
CA GLY A 336 11.21 7.10 9.76
C GLY A 336 10.72 5.99 8.85
N ALA A 337 11.24 4.76 8.96
CA ALA A 337 10.76 3.66 8.14
C ALA A 337 9.39 3.14 8.61
N ASN A 338 8.65 2.50 7.72
CA ASN A 338 7.35 1.92 8.08
C ASN A 338 7.54 0.56 8.77
N PHE A 339 6.76 0.32 9.83
CA PHE A 339 6.90 -0.86 10.69
C PHE A 339 6.56 -2.20 10.02
N GLU A 340 5.96 -2.20 8.83
CA GLU A 340 5.65 -3.42 8.09
C GLU A 340 6.87 -4.06 7.41
N ALA A 341 8.02 -3.38 7.48
CA ALA A 341 9.30 -3.85 6.94
C ALA A 341 9.24 -4.18 5.44
N SER A 342 8.47 -3.41 4.68
CA SER A 342 8.46 -3.43 3.22
C SER A 342 8.67 -2.02 2.66
N SER A 343 9.52 -1.95 1.64
CA SER A 343 9.86 -0.73 0.89
C SER A 343 8.66 -0.16 0.10
N ALA A 344 7.81 -1.00 -0.47
CA ALA A 344 6.63 -0.56 -1.23
C ALA A 344 5.47 -0.17 -0.30
N TYR A 345 5.25 -0.92 0.78
CA TYR A 345 4.26 -0.55 1.80
C TYR A 345 4.66 0.70 2.57
N HIS A 346 5.97 0.96 2.72
CA HIS A 346 6.46 2.23 3.21
C HIS A 346 5.94 3.39 2.36
N ARG A 347 6.04 3.32 1.02
CA ARG A 347 5.49 4.39 0.16
C ARG A 347 4.02 4.64 0.40
N LEU A 348 3.21 3.58 0.35
CA LEU A 348 1.76 3.68 0.51
C LEU A 348 1.39 4.31 1.87
N SER A 349 2.02 3.85 2.96
CA SER A 349 1.77 4.43 4.28
C SER A 349 2.25 5.87 4.38
N SER A 350 3.43 6.20 3.82
CA SER A 350 4.00 7.55 3.85
C SER A 350 3.18 8.55 3.06
N GLU A 351 2.68 8.19 1.88
CA GLU A 351 1.80 9.08 1.10
C GLU A 351 0.45 9.29 1.81
N MET A 352 -0.14 8.24 2.40
CA MET A 352 -1.38 8.36 3.18
C MET A 352 -1.20 9.31 4.37
N ALA A 353 -0.09 9.17 5.10
CA ALA A 353 0.25 10.04 6.22
C ALA A 353 0.51 11.48 5.77
N ALA A 354 1.25 11.69 4.68
CA ALA A 354 1.53 13.01 4.14
C ALA A 354 0.25 13.74 3.68
N TYR A 355 -0.60 13.10 2.89
CA TYR A 355 -1.83 13.73 2.40
C TYR A 355 -2.85 13.99 3.52
N ALA A 356 -3.01 13.06 4.46
CA ALA A 356 -3.91 13.25 5.60
C ALA A 356 -3.39 14.35 6.53
N THR A 357 -2.09 14.41 6.79
CA THR A 357 -1.47 15.49 7.57
C THR A 357 -1.66 16.85 6.90
N ALA A 358 -1.48 16.92 5.56
CA ALA A 358 -1.76 18.14 4.80
C ALA A 358 -3.23 18.57 4.90
N LEU A 359 -4.17 17.63 4.73
CA LEU A 359 -5.61 17.89 4.87
C LEU A 359 -5.96 18.41 6.27
N LEU A 360 -5.40 17.81 7.32
CA LEU A 360 -5.63 18.21 8.71
C LEU A 360 -5.02 19.58 9.04
N THR A 361 -3.86 19.88 8.47
CA THR A 361 -3.20 21.19 8.60
C THR A 361 -4.07 22.30 8.01
N GLY A 362 -4.68 22.05 6.85
CA GLY A 362 -5.54 23.00 6.13
C GLY A 362 -7.00 23.00 6.58
N LEU A 363 -7.38 22.41 7.73
CA LEU A 363 -8.79 22.39 8.13
C LEU A 363 -9.39 23.80 8.25
N SER A 364 -10.57 23.97 7.64
CA SER A 364 -11.44 25.14 7.84
C SER A 364 -11.75 25.37 9.32
N SER A 365 -12.09 26.62 9.67
CA SER A 365 -12.51 26.99 11.03
C SER A 365 -13.69 26.18 11.53
N GLU A 366 -14.66 25.89 10.65
CA GLU A 366 -15.85 25.07 10.94
C GLU A 366 -15.45 23.62 11.30
N ARG A 367 -14.49 23.05 10.58
CA ARG A 367 -13.97 21.70 10.87
C ARG A 367 -13.15 21.64 12.15
N LYS A 368 -12.34 22.67 12.43
CA LYS A 368 -11.63 22.80 13.71
C LYS A 368 -12.62 22.87 14.87
N GLN A 369 -13.72 23.61 14.71
CA GLN A 369 -14.79 23.69 15.71
C GLN A 369 -15.48 22.34 15.94
N ALA A 370 -15.66 21.52 14.89
CA ALA A 370 -16.24 20.17 15.02
C ALA A 370 -15.45 19.27 15.97
N LEU A 371 -14.14 19.48 16.11
CA LEU A 371 -13.29 18.74 17.05
C LEU A 371 -13.40 19.24 18.50
N GLN A 372 -13.92 20.45 18.70
CA GLN A 372 -14.09 21.03 20.03
C GLN A 372 -15.41 20.63 20.69
N SER A 373 -16.44 20.29 19.90
CA SER A 373 -17.75 19.89 20.40
C SER A 373 -18.42 18.91 19.42
N TYR A 374 -18.55 17.65 19.86
CA TYR A 374 -19.23 16.58 19.11
C TYR A 374 -19.91 15.60 20.09
N ASP A 375 -20.96 14.92 19.60
CA ASP A 375 -21.62 13.85 20.36
C ASP A 375 -20.87 12.52 20.16
N TRP A 376 -19.96 12.22 21.08
CA TRP A 376 -19.14 11.01 21.02
C TRP A 376 -19.96 9.71 21.01
N THR A 377 -21.20 9.73 21.49
CA THR A 377 -22.08 8.54 21.52
C THR A 377 -22.58 8.14 20.12
N LYS A 378 -22.41 9.02 19.12
CA LYS A 378 -22.76 8.75 17.72
C LYS A 378 -21.72 7.89 17.01
N ALA A 379 -20.47 7.89 17.45
CA ALA A 379 -19.46 6.96 16.93
C ALA A 379 -19.41 5.71 17.82
N LYS A 380 -20.14 4.67 17.41
CA LYS A 380 -20.19 3.38 18.12
C LYS A 380 -19.34 2.36 17.39
N GLY A 381 -18.52 1.61 18.12
CA GLY A 381 -17.76 0.52 17.55
C GLY A 381 -16.40 0.38 18.20
N ASN A 382 -15.54 -0.41 17.55
CA ASN A 382 -14.12 -0.43 17.82
C ASN A 382 -13.41 0.24 16.64
N PRO A 383 -12.51 1.21 16.89
CA PRO A 383 -12.13 1.74 18.21
C PRO A 383 -13.19 2.66 18.83
N PRO A 384 -13.16 2.84 20.16
CA PRO A 384 -14.04 3.80 20.85
C PRO A 384 -13.59 5.24 20.60
N LEU A 385 -14.55 6.15 20.44
CA LEU A 385 -14.31 7.59 20.39
C LEU A 385 -14.26 8.17 21.81
N ALA A 386 -13.20 8.90 22.14
CA ALA A 386 -13.10 9.67 23.38
C ALA A 386 -14.05 10.89 23.36
N PRO A 387 -14.52 11.37 24.53
CA PRO A 387 -15.27 12.62 24.62
C PRO A 387 -14.48 13.81 24.08
N ALA A 388 -15.18 14.84 23.60
CA ALA A 388 -14.57 16.07 23.14
C ALA A 388 -13.76 16.77 24.25
N PRO A 389 -12.69 17.51 23.91
CA PRO A 389 -12.22 17.83 22.56
C PRO A 389 -11.21 16.82 21.97
N GLN A 390 -10.99 16.88 20.65
CA GLN A 390 -9.84 16.28 19.95
C GLN A 390 -8.92 17.36 19.38
N SER A 391 -7.65 17.02 19.15
CA SER A 391 -6.71 17.83 18.38
C SER A 391 -6.23 17.07 17.15
N ALA A 392 -6.05 17.80 16.06
CA ALA A 392 -5.40 17.31 14.83
C ALA A 392 -3.91 17.68 14.78
N ASP A 393 -3.40 18.36 15.81
CA ASP A 393 -2.00 18.76 15.88
C ASP A 393 -1.10 17.54 16.11
N LEU A 394 -0.03 17.47 15.35
CA LEU A 394 1.03 16.48 15.53
C LEU A 394 2.18 17.13 16.33
N ASP A 395 2.74 16.40 17.28
CA ASP A 395 3.92 16.86 17.99
C ASP A 395 5.17 16.84 17.09
N ASN A 396 6.26 17.47 17.56
CA ASN A 396 7.50 17.57 16.80
C ASN A 396 8.14 16.21 16.49
N GLU A 397 7.97 15.21 17.35
CA GLU A 397 8.55 13.88 17.14
C GLU A 397 7.85 13.17 15.99
N LEU A 398 6.51 13.23 15.93
CA LEU A 398 5.73 12.66 14.84
C LEU A 398 5.98 13.39 13.51
N LEU A 399 6.11 14.72 13.55
CA LEU A 399 6.49 15.52 12.39
C LEU A 399 7.88 15.12 11.88
N GLU A 400 8.85 14.93 12.77
CA GLU A 400 10.19 14.46 12.42
C GLU A 400 10.16 13.05 11.78
N ARG A 401 9.41 12.11 12.37
CA ARG A 401 9.26 10.76 11.79
C ARG A 401 8.65 10.81 10.40
N LEU A 402 7.61 11.63 10.20
CA LEU A 402 6.97 11.80 8.90
C LEU A 402 7.94 12.41 7.88
N GLU A 403 8.70 13.43 8.25
CA GLU A 403 9.72 14.03 7.37
C GLU A 403 10.80 13.01 6.98
N LYS A 404 11.27 12.18 7.93
CA LYS A 404 12.25 11.11 7.69
C LYS A 404 11.77 10.03 6.72
N THR A 405 10.45 9.85 6.53
CA THR A 405 9.93 8.83 5.59
C THR A 405 10.40 9.08 4.15
N ALA A 406 10.42 10.35 3.70
CA ALA A 406 10.93 10.69 2.37
C ALA A 406 12.42 10.37 2.23
N GLU A 407 13.19 10.58 3.30
CA GLU A 407 14.62 10.33 3.31
C GLU A 407 14.93 8.84 3.26
N PHE A 408 14.18 8.01 4.00
CA PHE A 408 14.23 6.55 3.88
C PHE A 408 14.00 6.13 2.43
N SER A 409 12.91 6.59 1.81
CA SER A 409 12.61 6.25 0.41
C SER A 409 13.71 6.71 -0.55
N LEU A 410 14.28 7.90 -0.35
CA LEU A 410 15.34 8.44 -1.19
C LEU A 410 16.64 7.64 -1.06
N HIS A 411 17.04 7.28 0.16
CA HIS A 411 18.25 6.51 0.39
C HIS A 411 18.12 5.05 -0.06
N MET A 412 16.92 4.47 0.00
CA MET A 412 16.59 3.15 -0.55
C MET A 412 16.57 3.12 -2.09
N THR A 413 16.60 4.28 -2.76
CA THR A 413 16.53 4.37 -4.23
C THR A 413 17.92 4.30 -4.84
N ARG A 414 18.10 3.31 -5.71
CA ARG A 414 19.35 3.07 -6.44
C ARG A 414 19.66 4.23 -7.41
N PRO A 415 20.91 4.40 -7.86
CA PRO A 415 21.26 5.46 -8.80
C PRO A 415 20.53 5.43 -10.15
N ASP A 416 20.00 4.28 -10.56
CA ASP A 416 19.17 4.14 -11.76
C ASP A 416 17.70 4.59 -11.56
N GLY A 417 17.35 5.08 -10.36
CA GLY A 417 16.01 5.56 -10.02
C GLY A 417 15.07 4.46 -9.50
N VAL A 418 15.52 3.20 -9.46
CA VAL A 418 14.70 2.08 -9.01
C VAL A 418 14.83 1.91 -7.50
N LEU A 419 13.69 1.81 -6.82
CA LEU A 419 13.68 1.46 -5.40
C LEU A 419 14.25 0.05 -5.15
N TRP A 420 15.14 -0.10 -4.17
CA TRP A 420 15.50 -1.41 -3.64
C TRP A 420 14.27 -2.07 -2.99
N GLN A 421 13.80 -3.15 -3.63
CA GLN A 421 12.66 -3.92 -3.14
C GLN A 421 13.06 -4.77 -1.94
N VAL A 422 12.54 -4.41 -0.77
CA VAL A 422 12.55 -5.26 0.43
C VAL A 422 11.13 -5.65 0.75
N GLY A 423 10.91 -6.96 0.98
CA GLY A 423 9.61 -7.53 1.31
C GLY A 423 8.61 -7.45 0.16
N ASP A 424 7.32 -7.36 0.51
CA ASP A 424 6.28 -7.37 -0.51
C ASP A 424 6.15 -6.03 -1.29
N ASN A 425 5.90 -6.12 -2.60
CA ASN A 425 5.46 -5.03 -3.47
C ASN A 425 4.09 -5.37 -4.07
N ASP A 426 3.07 -4.67 -3.62
CA ASP A 426 1.71 -4.79 -4.13
C ASP A 426 1.29 -3.67 -5.08
N SER A 427 2.22 -2.77 -5.39
CA SER A 427 2.04 -1.59 -6.23
C SER A 427 0.93 -0.62 -5.76
N GLY A 428 0.54 -0.69 -4.49
CA GLY A 428 -0.53 0.14 -3.93
C GLY A 428 -0.24 1.63 -3.98
N ARG A 429 -1.32 2.41 -4.19
CA ARG A 429 -1.36 3.87 -4.12
C ARG A 429 -2.62 4.34 -3.38
N PHE A 430 -2.57 5.47 -2.70
CA PHE A 430 -3.72 6.14 -2.12
C PHE A 430 -4.38 7.06 -3.16
N PHE A 431 -3.63 8.06 -3.60
CA PHE A 431 -3.91 8.86 -4.79
C PHE A 431 -2.82 8.61 -5.83
N ASN A 432 -3.19 8.57 -7.11
CA ASN A 432 -2.24 8.45 -8.20
C ASN A 432 -2.35 9.65 -9.16
N VAL A 433 -2.00 10.83 -8.65
CA VAL A 433 -2.20 12.12 -9.36
C VAL A 433 -1.11 12.44 -10.39
N GLN A 434 0.05 11.80 -10.30
CA GLN A 434 1.11 11.84 -11.32
C GLN A 434 1.84 10.49 -11.36
N PRO A 435 1.26 9.46 -12.02
CA PRO A 435 1.93 8.17 -12.17
C PRO A 435 3.21 8.31 -13.00
N ALA A 436 4.26 7.60 -12.61
CA ALA A 436 5.50 7.51 -13.37
C ALA A 436 5.29 6.59 -14.58
N VAL A 437 4.89 7.12 -15.73
CA VAL A 437 4.58 6.29 -16.91
C VAL A 437 5.63 6.38 -18.00
N HIS A 438 5.95 5.24 -18.60
CA HIS A 438 6.71 5.24 -19.85
C HIS A 438 5.88 5.84 -20.98
N ALA A 439 6.38 6.88 -21.65
CA ALA A 439 5.60 7.65 -22.62
C ALA A 439 5.00 6.80 -23.77
N ASP A 440 5.73 5.80 -24.25
CA ASP A 440 5.30 4.99 -25.40
C ASP A 440 4.30 3.88 -25.04
N THR A 441 4.51 3.22 -23.90
CA THR A 441 3.70 2.06 -23.49
C THR A 441 2.56 2.45 -22.54
N LEU A 442 2.68 3.61 -21.89
CA LEU A 442 1.84 4.12 -20.80
C LEU A 442 1.79 3.18 -19.58
N ILE A 443 2.77 2.28 -19.45
CA ILE A 443 2.92 1.41 -18.29
C ILE A 443 3.55 2.22 -17.17
N GLU A 444 2.95 2.15 -15.98
CA GLU A 444 3.46 2.78 -14.76
C GLU A 444 4.64 1.98 -14.19
N ASP A 445 5.71 2.70 -13.85
CA ASP A 445 6.81 2.23 -13.04
C ASP A 445 6.44 2.39 -11.57
N GLY A 446 6.05 1.27 -10.95
CA GLY A 446 5.69 1.22 -9.54
C GLY A 446 6.87 1.35 -8.58
N LEU A 447 8.12 1.45 -9.06
CA LEU A 447 9.32 1.59 -8.23
C LEU A 447 9.89 3.01 -8.24
N ASP A 448 9.31 3.93 -9.04
CA ASP A 448 9.63 5.36 -8.99
C ASP A 448 8.86 6.03 -7.83
N HIS A 449 9.60 6.47 -6.82
CA HIS A 449 9.07 7.07 -5.60
C HIS A 449 9.24 8.60 -5.57
N HIS A 450 9.68 9.23 -6.65
CA HIS A 450 10.01 10.67 -6.66
C HIS A 450 8.80 11.56 -6.28
N HIS A 451 7.59 11.14 -6.63
CA HIS A 451 6.35 11.81 -6.24
C HIS A 451 6.17 11.95 -4.72
N LEU A 452 6.60 10.95 -3.94
CA LEU A 452 6.55 10.98 -2.48
C LEU A 452 7.50 12.05 -1.92
N TRP A 453 8.69 12.19 -2.51
CA TRP A 453 9.67 13.20 -2.11
C TRP A 453 9.15 14.60 -2.43
N GLY A 454 8.46 14.76 -3.56
CA GLY A 454 7.77 16.00 -3.91
C GLY A 454 6.68 16.35 -2.89
N ALA A 455 5.83 15.39 -2.52
CA ALA A 455 4.77 15.57 -1.53
C ALA A 455 5.30 16.02 -0.17
N ILE A 456 6.24 15.27 0.41
CA ILE A 456 6.79 15.55 1.74
C ILE A 456 7.71 16.78 1.71
N GLY A 457 8.51 16.92 0.64
CA GLY A 457 9.31 18.11 0.42
C GLY A 457 8.46 19.37 0.34
N SER A 458 7.25 19.26 -0.21
CA SER A 458 6.28 20.33 -0.20
C SER A 458 5.71 20.62 1.19
N LEU A 459 5.32 19.59 1.93
CA LEU A 459 4.75 19.69 3.27
C LEU A 459 5.69 20.39 4.27
N PHE A 460 6.99 20.12 4.19
CA PHE A 460 8.00 20.61 5.15
C PHE A 460 8.92 21.71 4.59
N GLY A 461 8.71 22.15 3.34
CA GLY A 461 9.53 23.21 2.73
C GLY A 461 10.98 22.80 2.47
N ARG A 462 11.22 21.51 2.19
CA ARG A 462 12.54 20.90 1.96
C ARG A 462 12.91 20.94 0.47
N GLU A 463 13.72 21.92 0.10
CA GLU A 463 14.11 22.13 -1.30
C GLU A 463 14.97 20.99 -1.88
N ASP A 464 15.76 20.32 -1.06
CA ASP A 464 16.54 19.14 -1.47
C ASP A 464 15.63 17.98 -1.90
N LEU A 465 14.53 17.73 -1.17
CA LEU A 465 13.54 16.72 -1.54
C LEU A 465 12.73 17.13 -2.77
N ARG A 466 12.29 18.40 -2.85
CA ARG A 466 11.58 18.94 -4.02
C ARG A 466 12.46 18.87 -5.28
N SER A 467 13.75 19.17 -5.15
CA SER A 467 14.73 19.05 -6.24
C SER A 467 14.97 17.60 -6.64
N ALA A 468 15.07 16.68 -5.67
CA ALA A 468 15.22 15.25 -5.95
C ALA A 468 14.00 14.66 -6.66
N ALA A 469 12.79 15.16 -6.39
CA ALA A 469 11.57 14.78 -7.08
C ALA A 469 11.57 15.16 -8.58
N GLY A 470 12.39 16.14 -8.98
CA GLY A 470 12.58 16.55 -10.36
C GLY A 470 11.28 17.03 -11.03
N SER A 471 10.76 16.23 -11.96
CA SER A 471 9.55 16.56 -12.73
C SER A 471 8.23 16.20 -12.01
N PHE A 472 8.31 15.43 -10.92
CA PHE A 472 7.15 15.05 -10.12
C PHE A 472 6.72 16.18 -9.17
N LYS A 473 5.81 17.03 -9.64
CA LYS A 473 5.40 18.27 -8.95
C LYS A 473 3.94 18.27 -8.53
N THR A 474 3.11 17.40 -9.10
CA THR A 474 1.65 17.42 -8.86
C THR A 474 1.31 17.00 -7.43
N ASP A 475 1.99 16.01 -6.87
CA ASP A 475 1.81 15.57 -5.49
C ASP A 475 2.21 16.66 -4.48
N GLY A 476 3.31 17.38 -4.76
CA GLY A 476 3.73 18.53 -3.97
C GLY A 476 2.71 19.67 -4.00
N TRP A 477 2.16 19.98 -5.19
CA TRP A 477 1.05 20.92 -5.33
C TRP A 477 -0.20 20.47 -4.57
N LEU A 478 -0.56 19.19 -4.64
CA LEU A 478 -1.74 18.67 -3.95
C LEU A 478 -1.60 18.84 -2.43
N VAL A 479 -0.42 18.52 -1.88
CA VAL A 479 -0.11 18.75 -0.47
C VAL A 479 -0.22 20.22 -0.09
N GLU A 480 0.37 21.13 -0.86
CA GLU A 480 0.28 22.58 -0.63
C GLU A 480 -1.17 23.09 -0.70
N ALA A 481 -1.95 22.57 -1.64
CA ALA A 481 -3.36 22.91 -1.78
C ALA A 481 -4.18 22.41 -0.58
N LEU A 482 -3.95 21.18 -0.13
CA LEU A 482 -4.64 20.59 1.01
C LEU A 482 -4.28 21.31 2.32
N SER A 483 -3.01 21.69 2.51
CA SER A 483 -2.53 22.40 3.71
C SER A 483 -2.83 23.89 3.73
N ALA A 484 -3.58 24.42 2.74
CA ALA A 484 -3.82 25.84 2.56
C ALA A 484 -2.52 26.67 2.46
N GLY A 485 -1.47 26.09 1.88
CA GLY A 485 -0.14 26.70 1.74
C GLY A 485 0.68 26.74 3.03
N ILE A 486 0.20 26.14 4.12
CA ILE A 486 0.94 26.06 5.37
C ILE A 486 2.06 25.03 5.21
N CYS A 487 3.28 25.47 5.49
CA CYS A 487 4.45 24.62 5.58
C CYS A 487 4.65 24.19 7.03
N LEU A 488 4.73 22.88 7.25
CA LEU A 488 5.08 22.32 8.54
C LEU A 488 6.56 22.52 8.83
N LEU A 489 6.88 22.33 10.10
CA LEU A 489 8.18 22.62 10.60
C LEU A 489 9.16 21.48 10.37
N SER A 490 10.21 21.76 9.60
CA SER A 490 11.29 20.79 9.39
C SER A 490 12.20 20.66 10.62
N TYR A 491 12.68 19.44 10.90
CA TYR A 491 13.73 19.22 11.91
C TYR A 491 15.14 19.59 11.39
N ARG A 492 15.35 19.70 10.06
CA ARG A 492 16.62 20.06 9.41
C ARG A 492 16.90 21.57 9.37
N ARG A 493 16.53 22.31 10.42
CA ARG A 493 16.75 23.77 10.48
C ARG A 493 18.25 24.12 10.55
N PRO A 494 18.67 25.29 10.02
CA PRO A 494 20.01 25.82 10.24
C PRO A 494 20.35 25.88 11.73
N GLY A 495 21.43 25.21 12.15
CA GLY A 495 21.88 25.17 13.55
C GLY A 495 21.21 24.11 14.43
N ALA A 496 20.21 23.37 13.95
CA ALA A 496 19.81 22.13 14.60
C ALA A 496 20.97 21.13 14.48
N ALA A 497 21.21 20.34 15.53
CA ALA A 497 22.07 19.17 15.40
C ALA A 497 21.38 18.21 14.43
N VAL A 498 21.64 18.37 13.13
CA VAL A 498 21.30 17.38 12.14
C VAL A 498 22.10 16.17 12.59
N ALA A 499 21.42 15.18 13.19
CA ALA A 499 22.00 13.86 13.33
C ALA A 499 22.30 13.43 11.91
N ALA A 500 23.54 13.68 11.48
CA ALA A 500 23.97 13.47 10.11
C ALA A 500 23.54 12.05 9.75
N HIS A 501 22.83 11.92 8.64
CA HIS A 501 22.16 10.71 8.17
C HIS A 501 23.11 9.58 7.76
N VAL A 502 24.29 9.56 8.37
CA VAL A 502 25.40 8.64 8.25
C VAL A 502 25.60 8.04 9.64
N CYS A 503 24.77 7.07 9.98
CA CYS A 503 24.92 6.34 11.24
C CYS A 503 25.78 5.11 11.00
N THR A 504 26.89 5.01 11.73
CA THR A 504 27.69 3.78 11.83
C THR A 504 27.27 3.01 13.07
N ILE A 505 27.32 1.69 13.01
CA ILE A 505 27.11 0.80 14.16
C ILE A 505 28.45 0.18 14.53
N GLY A 506 28.85 0.36 15.79
CA GLY A 506 30.15 -0.08 16.29
C GLY A 506 31.31 0.83 15.85
N GLN A 507 32.53 0.37 16.15
CA GLN A 507 33.79 1.04 15.80
C GLN A 507 34.63 0.14 14.87
N ASP A 508 35.48 0.75 14.04
CA ASP A 508 36.26 0.01 13.03
C ASP A 508 37.16 -1.09 13.61
N PHE A 509 37.64 -0.95 14.85
CA PHE A 509 38.42 -2.00 15.51
C PHE A 509 37.59 -3.27 15.75
N GLU A 510 36.26 -3.16 15.95
CA GLU A 510 35.37 -4.31 16.12
C GLU A 510 35.25 -5.09 14.81
N PHE A 511 35.23 -4.39 13.67
CA PHE A 511 35.30 -5.05 12.36
C PHE A 511 36.62 -5.81 12.19
N ASP A 512 37.75 -5.24 12.59
CA ASP A 512 39.04 -5.91 12.51
C ASP A 512 39.09 -7.17 13.39
N LEU A 513 38.45 -7.17 14.57
CA LEU A 513 38.30 -8.35 15.41
C LEU A 513 37.47 -9.45 14.73
N TRP A 514 36.36 -9.08 14.08
CA TRP A 514 35.56 -10.02 13.29
C TRP A 514 36.36 -10.60 12.12
N LYS A 515 37.10 -9.76 11.39
CA LYS A 515 37.93 -10.18 10.28
C LYS A 515 39.01 -11.17 10.73
N ALA A 516 39.70 -10.89 11.85
CA ALA A 516 40.68 -11.81 12.42
C ALA A 516 40.04 -13.17 12.77
N ARG A 517 38.87 -13.15 13.41
CA ARG A 517 38.12 -14.37 13.75
C ARG A 517 37.73 -15.19 12.51
N VAL A 518 37.25 -14.54 11.44
CA VAL A 518 36.90 -15.22 10.18
C VAL A 518 38.14 -15.82 9.50
N ALA A 519 39.30 -15.16 9.60
CA ALA A 519 40.54 -15.67 9.05
C ALA A 519 40.98 -17.01 9.69
N GLU A 520 40.73 -17.16 11.00
CA GLU A 520 41.05 -18.37 11.78
C GLU A 520 40.07 -19.54 11.57
N LEU A 521 38.89 -19.30 10.98
CA LEU A 521 37.90 -20.36 10.75
C LEU A 521 38.38 -21.36 9.67
N PRO A 522 38.16 -22.67 9.89
CA PRO A 522 38.34 -23.69 8.86
C PRO A 522 37.50 -23.42 7.60
N ASP A 523 37.98 -23.84 6.43
CA ASP A 523 37.28 -23.61 5.15
C ASP A 523 35.86 -24.21 5.12
N ARG A 524 35.60 -25.30 5.84
CA ARG A 524 34.24 -25.87 5.95
C ARG A 524 33.25 -24.97 6.71
N GLN A 525 33.71 -23.96 7.45
CA GLN A 525 32.88 -23.07 8.27
C GLN A 525 32.68 -21.70 7.63
N LYS A 526 33.29 -21.44 6.46
CA LYS A 526 33.21 -20.15 5.78
C LYS A 526 33.12 -20.31 4.27
N LEU A 527 32.42 -19.41 3.63
CA LEU A 527 32.36 -19.32 2.18
C LEU A 527 32.49 -17.86 1.77
N SER A 528 33.44 -17.56 0.88
CA SER A 528 33.73 -16.20 0.45
C SER A 528 33.54 -16.01 -1.05
N GLN A 529 32.99 -14.85 -1.44
CA GLN A 529 32.86 -14.39 -2.81
C GLN A 529 33.32 -12.94 -2.91
N SER A 530 34.02 -12.58 -3.99
CA SER A 530 34.54 -11.23 -4.18
C SER A 530 34.01 -10.63 -5.48
N PHE A 531 33.67 -9.34 -5.40
CA PHE A 531 33.08 -8.55 -6.47
C PHE A 531 33.82 -7.22 -6.59
N LYS A 532 33.64 -6.56 -7.75
CA LYS A 532 34.15 -5.22 -7.98
C LYS A 532 33.01 -4.22 -7.98
N ILE A 533 33.27 -3.05 -7.38
CA ILE A 533 32.40 -1.88 -7.46
C ILE A 533 33.05 -0.79 -8.32
N ASP A 534 32.25 0.14 -8.85
CA ASP A 534 32.75 1.17 -9.75
C ASP A 534 33.47 2.29 -9.02
N GLU A 535 32.96 2.64 -7.86
CA GLU A 535 33.42 3.77 -7.06
C GLU A 535 34.35 3.31 -5.93
N LYS A 536 35.27 4.19 -5.52
CA LYS A 536 36.05 3.90 -4.31
C LYS A 536 35.14 4.00 -3.10
N VAL A 537 35.29 3.09 -2.14
CA VAL A 537 34.47 3.05 -0.90
C VAL A 537 34.39 4.41 -0.19
N GLY A 538 35.50 5.17 -0.14
CA GLY A 538 35.52 6.51 0.47
C GLY A 538 34.70 7.59 -0.25
N ASN A 539 34.15 7.30 -1.42
CA ASN A 539 33.25 8.19 -2.16
C ASN A 539 31.77 7.81 -1.97
N LEU A 540 31.46 6.72 -1.25
CA LEU A 540 30.11 6.27 -1.00
C LEU A 540 29.57 6.95 0.26
N ASN A 541 28.31 7.38 0.21
CA ASN A 541 27.58 7.82 1.40
C ASN A 541 27.04 6.59 2.14
N LEU A 542 27.08 6.61 3.47
CA LEU A 542 26.54 5.53 4.30
C LEU A 542 25.20 5.96 4.88
N TYR A 543 24.23 5.06 4.86
CA TYR A 543 22.92 5.26 5.50
C TYR A 543 22.56 4.01 6.29
N ALA A 544 22.10 4.19 7.53
CA ALA A 544 21.61 3.09 8.37
C ALA A 544 20.24 3.41 8.93
N TYR A 545 19.36 2.43 8.82
CA TYR A 545 18.00 2.41 9.35
C TYR A 545 17.89 1.19 10.25
N PRO A 546 18.36 1.26 11.51
CA PRO A 546 18.45 0.09 12.38
C PRO A 546 17.10 -0.45 12.83
N ASP A 547 16.06 0.38 12.89
CA ASP A 547 14.72 -0.08 13.27
C ASP A 547 14.08 -0.87 12.12
N PHE A 548 14.24 -0.38 10.88
CA PHE A 548 13.88 -1.16 9.70
C PHE A 548 14.80 -2.37 9.51
N GLY A 549 16.11 -2.15 9.68
CA GLY A 549 17.25 -3.03 9.37
C GLY A 549 17.75 -2.91 7.93
N ALA A 550 17.96 -1.69 7.42
CA ALA A 550 18.58 -1.43 6.12
C ALA A 550 19.91 -0.69 6.28
N TYR A 551 20.95 -1.19 5.61
CA TYR A 551 22.33 -0.67 5.69
C TYR A 551 22.88 -0.46 4.29
N ILE A 552 23.19 0.78 3.95
CA ILE A 552 23.33 1.21 2.55
C ILE A 552 24.65 1.95 2.36
N TRP A 553 25.39 1.58 1.32
CA TRP A 553 26.41 2.43 0.71
C TRP A 553 25.94 2.87 -0.67
N ARG A 554 25.87 4.19 -0.88
CA ARG A 554 25.31 4.78 -2.10
C ARG A 554 26.26 5.82 -2.68
N GLY A 555 26.67 5.59 -3.92
CA GLY A 555 27.43 6.51 -4.74
C GLY A 555 26.62 7.02 -5.93
N LYS A 556 27.31 7.50 -6.97
CA LYS A 556 26.68 7.95 -8.22
C LYS A 556 26.32 6.81 -9.17
N GLU A 557 27.06 5.71 -9.09
CA GLU A 557 26.95 4.55 -9.99
C GLU A 557 26.96 3.22 -9.22
N THR A 558 27.27 3.25 -7.92
CA THR A 558 27.31 2.08 -7.04
C THR A 558 26.23 2.16 -5.97
N PHE A 559 25.51 1.06 -5.77
CA PHE A 559 24.60 0.86 -4.64
C PHE A 559 24.84 -0.50 -4.00
N ILE A 560 25.00 -0.51 -2.68
CA ILE A 560 25.15 -1.72 -1.87
C ILE A 560 24.12 -1.64 -0.75
N GLY A 561 23.19 -2.58 -0.68
CA GLY A 561 22.17 -2.67 0.37
C GLY A 561 22.24 -3.99 1.11
N LEU A 562 22.24 -3.94 2.45
CA LEU A 562 22.21 -5.12 3.33
C LEU A 562 20.94 -5.08 4.18
N ARG A 563 20.18 -6.17 4.15
CA ARG A 563 18.96 -6.34 4.95
C ARG A 563 19.27 -7.05 6.27
N ALA A 564 19.17 -6.38 7.42
CA ALA A 564 19.40 -7.02 8.73
C ALA A 564 18.54 -6.39 9.84
N GLY A 565 17.29 -6.82 9.93
CA GLY A 565 16.37 -6.38 10.97
C GLY A 565 15.14 -7.28 11.07
N PRO A 566 14.14 -6.89 11.87
CA PRO A 566 13.02 -7.75 12.21
C PRO A 566 12.09 -8.00 11.03
N ASN A 567 11.38 -9.13 11.07
CA ASN A 567 10.18 -9.31 10.25
C ASN A 567 9.09 -8.41 10.83
N GLY A 568 8.73 -7.34 10.10
CA GLY A 568 7.84 -6.26 10.54
C GLY A 568 6.46 -6.70 11.03
N GLN A 569 5.55 -5.74 11.22
CA GLN A 569 4.24 -6.01 11.86
C GLN A 569 4.40 -6.62 13.27
N ALA A 570 5.34 -6.09 14.06
CA ALA A 570 5.67 -6.58 15.40
C ALA A 570 5.93 -8.11 15.46
N GLY A 571 6.68 -8.62 14.47
CA GLY A 571 7.04 -10.05 14.40
C GLY A 571 6.03 -10.94 13.67
N ASN A 572 4.93 -10.38 13.12
CA ASN A 572 4.02 -11.15 12.28
C ASN A 572 4.60 -11.44 10.88
N GLY A 573 5.32 -10.47 10.30
CA GLY A 573 5.98 -10.61 9.00
C GLY A 573 5.03 -10.95 7.85
N GLY A 574 3.87 -10.27 7.78
CA GLY A 574 2.90 -10.51 6.70
C GLY A 574 3.43 -10.20 5.30
N HIS A 575 4.38 -9.26 5.24
CA HIS A 575 5.05 -8.78 4.03
C HIS A 575 6.53 -9.17 3.96
N ALA A 576 7.00 -9.98 4.90
CA ALA A 576 8.40 -10.37 5.00
C ALA A 576 8.72 -11.59 4.12
N HIS A 577 9.98 -11.64 3.70
CA HIS A 577 10.60 -12.73 2.94
C HIS A 577 11.71 -13.34 3.80
N ASN A 578 12.25 -14.50 3.40
CA ASN A 578 13.45 -15.06 4.02
C ASN A 578 14.70 -14.41 3.40
N ASP A 579 14.82 -13.09 3.53
CA ASP A 579 15.85 -12.24 2.90
C ASP A 579 16.85 -11.66 3.93
N HIS A 580 16.90 -12.23 5.14
CA HIS A 580 17.82 -11.78 6.17
C HIS A 580 19.28 -11.92 5.70
N LEU A 581 20.03 -10.84 5.90
CA LEU A 581 21.40 -10.61 5.44
C LEU A 581 21.54 -10.60 3.91
N ALA A 582 20.45 -10.48 3.15
CA ALA A 582 20.51 -10.39 1.70
C ALA A 582 21.29 -9.16 1.23
N LEU A 583 22.04 -9.33 0.14
CA LEU A 583 22.83 -8.30 -0.53
C LEU A 583 22.11 -7.85 -1.80
N GLU A 584 21.79 -6.56 -1.87
CA GLU A 584 21.51 -5.83 -3.10
C GLU A 584 22.83 -5.20 -3.58
N LEU A 585 23.20 -5.41 -4.84
CA LEU A 585 24.42 -4.83 -5.42
C LEU A 585 24.13 -4.34 -6.83
N MET A 586 24.29 -3.05 -7.07
CA MET A 586 24.22 -2.43 -8.39
C MET A 586 25.53 -1.70 -8.70
N THR A 587 25.97 -1.86 -9.94
CA THR A 587 27.13 -1.22 -10.54
C THR A 587 26.68 -0.39 -11.74
N LYS A 588 27.60 0.35 -12.36
CA LYS A 588 27.36 1.13 -13.58
C LYS A 588 26.76 0.29 -14.72
N THR A 589 27.04 -1.01 -14.75
CA THR A 589 26.51 -1.92 -15.77
C THR A 589 25.09 -2.43 -15.48
N GLY A 590 24.54 -2.10 -14.31
CA GLY A 590 23.24 -2.53 -13.84
C GLY A 590 23.31 -3.38 -12.56
N PRO A 591 22.19 -4.00 -12.16
CA PRO A 591 22.12 -4.85 -10.98
C PRO A 591 22.98 -6.12 -11.15
N VAL A 592 23.87 -6.37 -10.19
CA VAL A 592 24.63 -7.63 -10.04
C VAL A 592 23.79 -8.63 -9.23
N PHE A 593 23.25 -8.16 -8.11
CA PHE A 593 22.25 -8.88 -7.32
C PHE A 593 21.10 -7.94 -7.04
N GLN A 594 19.90 -8.41 -7.31
CA GLN A 594 18.69 -7.67 -7.00
C GLN A 594 17.63 -8.59 -6.41
N ASP A 595 16.85 -8.03 -5.48
CA ASP A 595 15.65 -8.68 -4.97
C ASP A 595 14.70 -9.04 -6.15
N PRO A 596 14.14 -10.26 -6.19
CA PRO A 596 13.29 -10.71 -7.30
C PRO A 596 11.91 -10.03 -7.31
N GLY A 597 11.53 -9.34 -6.26
CA GLY A 597 10.20 -8.78 -6.03
C GLY A 597 9.22 -9.79 -5.45
N THR A 598 7.93 -9.54 -5.62
CA THR A 598 6.84 -10.32 -4.98
C THR A 598 6.04 -11.18 -5.94
N PHE A 599 5.87 -10.67 -7.15
CA PHE A 599 4.94 -11.13 -8.15
C PHE A 599 3.47 -11.16 -7.69
N ILE A 600 3.02 -12.11 -6.87
CA ILE A 600 1.60 -12.25 -6.48
C ILE A 600 1.38 -12.80 -5.08
N TYR A 601 0.14 -12.67 -4.59
CA TYR A 601 -0.31 -13.21 -3.30
C TYR A 601 -1.11 -14.50 -3.42
N THR A 602 -2.42 -14.36 -3.54
CA THR A 602 -3.37 -15.46 -3.28
C THR A 602 -3.70 -16.28 -4.51
N ALA A 603 -3.40 -15.76 -5.70
CA ALA A 603 -3.68 -16.43 -6.96
C ALA A 603 -2.89 -17.74 -7.12
N LEU A 604 -1.61 -17.75 -6.71
CA LEU A 604 -0.71 -18.92 -6.76
C LEU A 604 0.23 -18.92 -5.52
N PRO A 605 -0.21 -19.44 -4.36
CA PRO A 605 0.54 -19.43 -3.11
C PRO A 605 1.94 -20.07 -3.19
N GLU A 606 2.08 -21.12 -3.99
CA GLU A 606 3.36 -21.80 -4.23
C GLU A 606 4.34 -20.91 -4.99
N VAL A 607 3.86 -20.16 -5.99
CA VAL A 607 4.70 -19.20 -6.71
C VAL A 607 5.11 -18.06 -5.78
N ARG A 608 4.18 -17.53 -4.97
CA ARG A 608 4.49 -16.53 -3.93
C ARG A 608 5.62 -17.00 -3.02
N ASN A 609 5.54 -18.22 -2.49
CA ASN A 609 6.56 -18.72 -1.55
C ASN A 609 7.93 -18.93 -2.23
N ARG A 610 7.99 -19.11 -3.56
CA ARG A 610 9.27 -19.11 -4.28
C ARG A 610 9.95 -17.74 -4.24
N TYR A 611 9.20 -16.64 -4.40
CA TYR A 611 9.75 -15.29 -4.28
C TYR A 611 10.20 -14.96 -2.85
N ARG A 612 9.50 -15.52 -1.84
CA ARG A 612 9.84 -15.33 -0.42
C ARG A 612 10.99 -16.22 0.09
N SER A 613 11.46 -17.16 -0.70
CA SER A 613 12.47 -18.16 -0.31
C SER A 613 13.87 -17.56 -0.29
N VAL A 614 14.67 -17.90 0.72
CA VAL A 614 16.09 -17.50 0.78
C VAL A 614 16.87 -17.90 -0.47
N ARG A 615 16.39 -18.91 -1.21
CA ARG A 615 17.02 -19.46 -2.41
C ARG A 615 17.14 -18.45 -3.55
N VAL A 616 16.19 -17.53 -3.67
CA VAL A 616 16.17 -16.48 -4.72
C VAL A 616 16.77 -15.16 -4.26
N HIS A 617 17.32 -15.13 -3.04
CA HIS A 617 18.04 -13.99 -2.47
C HIS A 617 19.53 -14.29 -2.39
N HIS A 618 20.36 -13.26 -2.55
CA HIS A 618 21.79 -13.40 -2.29
C HIS A 618 22.02 -13.27 -0.78
N ALA A 619 21.71 -14.32 -0.02
CA ALA A 619 21.69 -14.36 1.44
C ALA A 619 22.37 -15.64 1.98
N PRO A 620 22.78 -15.70 3.26
CA PRO A 620 23.41 -16.89 3.83
C PRO A 620 22.46 -18.10 3.82
N LYS A 621 22.94 -19.21 3.26
CA LYS A 621 22.18 -20.46 3.12
C LYS A 621 22.81 -21.60 3.91
N ALA A 622 21.98 -22.50 4.42
CA ALA A 622 22.39 -23.75 5.05
C ALA A 622 21.69 -24.94 4.37
N GLY A 623 22.29 -25.44 3.28
CA GLY A 623 21.71 -26.52 2.49
C GLY A 623 20.40 -26.10 1.82
N THR A 624 19.33 -26.85 2.05
CA THR A 624 17.99 -26.58 1.49
C THR A 624 17.00 -26.02 2.51
N ALA A 625 17.47 -25.67 3.71
CA ALA A 625 16.60 -25.16 4.77
C ALA A 625 16.18 -23.71 4.51
N GLU A 626 15.01 -23.34 5.00
CA GLU A 626 14.53 -21.95 5.04
C GLU A 626 14.77 -21.36 6.45
N PRO A 627 15.24 -20.10 6.56
CA PRO A 627 15.40 -19.41 7.85
C PRO A 627 14.11 -19.37 8.69
N CYS A 628 12.97 -19.14 8.04
CA CYS A 628 11.65 -19.22 8.66
C CYS A 628 10.70 -20.09 7.81
N PRO A 629 9.90 -20.98 8.41
CA PRO A 629 9.06 -21.90 7.64
C PRO A 629 7.79 -21.23 7.09
N PHE A 630 7.34 -21.66 5.90
CA PHE A 630 6.15 -21.15 5.20
C PHE A 630 4.80 -21.75 5.65
N GLU A 631 4.79 -22.55 6.71
CA GLU A 631 3.59 -23.29 7.18
C GLU A 631 2.45 -22.38 7.70
N TYR A 632 2.73 -21.08 7.91
CA TYR A 632 1.77 -20.09 8.42
C TYR A 632 0.92 -19.42 7.33
N GLY A 633 1.09 -19.81 6.06
CA GLY A 633 0.35 -19.28 4.92
C GLY A 633 1.02 -18.07 4.26
N THR A 634 0.27 -17.40 3.37
CA THR A 634 0.83 -16.36 2.50
C THR A 634 1.02 -15.00 3.18
N PHE A 635 0.47 -14.77 4.36
CA PHE A 635 0.48 -13.46 5.05
C PHE A 635 1.02 -13.54 6.47
N ARG A 636 1.95 -14.47 6.72
CA ARG A 636 2.69 -14.56 7.99
C ARG A 636 4.03 -15.25 7.77
N LEU A 637 5.10 -14.63 8.29
CA LEU A 637 6.44 -15.20 8.39
C LEU A 637 7.03 -14.68 9.70
N PRO A 638 6.96 -15.48 10.78
CA PRO A 638 7.29 -14.98 12.10
C PRO A 638 8.76 -14.57 12.18
N ASP A 639 9.07 -13.59 13.03
CA ASP A 639 10.44 -13.17 13.30
C ASP A 639 11.17 -14.19 14.18
N ARG A 640 11.56 -15.33 13.60
CA ARG A 640 12.30 -16.39 14.30
C ARG A 640 13.79 -16.32 14.05
N ALA A 641 14.18 -15.79 12.89
CA ALA A 641 15.57 -15.64 12.53
C ALA A 641 16.28 -14.61 13.41
N LEU A 642 15.56 -13.62 13.97
CA LEU A 642 16.11 -12.57 14.85
C LEU A 642 17.37 -11.95 14.23
N ALA A 643 17.24 -11.47 13.00
CA ALA A 643 18.36 -10.87 12.28
C ALA A 643 18.79 -9.55 12.91
N GLY A 644 20.09 -9.30 12.94
CA GLY A 644 20.64 -8.07 13.51
C GLY A 644 21.99 -7.69 12.91
N CYS A 645 22.28 -6.40 12.98
CA CYS A 645 23.56 -5.81 12.62
C CYS A 645 24.47 -5.73 13.86
N MET A 646 25.69 -6.21 13.72
CA MET A 646 26.74 -6.15 14.74
C MET A 646 27.74 -5.04 14.46
N TYR A 647 28.01 -4.74 13.18
CA TYR A 647 28.84 -3.62 12.74
C TYR A 647 28.34 -3.10 11.39
N PHE A 648 28.36 -1.78 11.21
CA PHE A 648 28.17 -1.12 9.92
C PHE A 648 29.00 0.16 9.87
N GLY A 649 29.86 0.29 8.87
CA GLY A 649 30.73 1.44 8.74
C GLY A 649 31.53 1.46 7.45
N THR A 650 32.59 2.26 7.41
CA THR A 650 33.41 2.47 6.21
C THR A 650 34.20 1.21 5.82
N ARG A 651 34.46 0.30 6.78
CA ARG A 651 35.12 -0.99 6.55
C ARG A 651 34.19 -2.04 5.95
N GLY A 652 32.87 -1.88 6.11
CA GLY A 652 31.90 -2.87 5.68
C GLY A 652 30.79 -3.15 6.70
N PHE A 653 30.35 -4.40 6.78
CA PHE A 653 29.22 -4.83 7.61
C PHE A 653 29.46 -6.20 8.22
N VAL A 654 28.93 -6.41 9.43
CA VAL A 654 28.82 -7.73 10.06
C VAL A 654 27.40 -7.87 10.60
N GLY A 655 26.72 -8.94 10.20
CA GLY A 655 25.37 -9.26 10.68
C GLY A 655 25.20 -10.74 10.98
N THR A 656 24.15 -11.06 11.72
CA THR A 656 23.81 -12.43 12.11
C THR A 656 22.31 -12.67 12.11
N HIS A 657 21.92 -13.93 11.92
CA HIS A 657 20.59 -14.42 12.26
C HIS A 657 20.71 -15.90 12.70
N GLN A 658 19.70 -16.42 13.38
CA GLN A 658 19.66 -17.78 13.94
C GLN A 658 18.56 -18.66 13.31
N GLY A 659 18.20 -18.37 12.06
CA GLY A 659 17.08 -19.02 11.36
C GLY A 659 17.25 -20.53 11.15
N TYR A 660 18.49 -21.03 11.22
CA TYR A 660 18.81 -22.45 11.04
C TYR A 660 18.99 -23.21 12.37
N GLY A 661 18.49 -22.66 13.48
CA GLY A 661 18.62 -23.23 14.82
C GLY A 661 19.93 -22.89 15.55
N GLN A 662 20.88 -22.29 14.84
CA GLN A 662 22.10 -21.71 15.40
C GLN A 662 22.52 -20.46 14.60
N PRO A 663 23.35 -19.57 15.16
CA PRO A 663 23.78 -18.35 14.47
C PRO A 663 24.58 -18.64 13.20
N ILE A 664 24.15 -18.01 12.11
CA ILE A 664 24.94 -17.82 10.88
C ILE A 664 25.25 -16.34 10.74
N TYR A 665 26.42 -16.05 10.20
CA TYR A 665 26.95 -14.69 10.10
C TYR A 665 27.27 -14.36 8.64
N ARG A 666 27.15 -13.07 8.31
CA ARG A 666 27.66 -12.50 7.07
C ARG A 666 28.57 -11.34 7.40
N MET A 667 29.77 -11.36 6.85
CA MET A 667 30.69 -10.24 6.83
C MET A 667 30.82 -9.73 5.39
N VAL A 668 30.59 -8.44 5.18
CA VAL A 668 30.90 -7.75 3.92
C VAL A 668 32.10 -6.86 4.20
N GLU A 669 33.22 -7.11 3.54
CA GLU A 669 34.41 -6.27 3.61
C GLU A 669 34.50 -5.36 2.38
N LEU A 670 34.75 -4.08 2.63
CA LEU A 670 34.92 -3.05 1.62
C LEU A 670 36.34 -2.48 1.69
N SER A 671 37.09 -2.58 0.58
CA SER A 671 38.44 -2.03 0.49
C SER A 671 38.75 -1.54 -0.92
N GLY A 672 39.06 -0.25 -1.08
CA GLY A 672 39.33 0.32 -2.40
C GLY A 672 38.11 0.24 -3.32
N LYS A 673 38.12 -0.72 -4.26
CA LYS A 673 36.99 -1.06 -5.15
C LYS A 673 36.58 -2.53 -5.04
N ASP A 674 37.05 -3.20 -4.00
CA ASP A 674 36.78 -4.59 -3.71
C ASP A 674 35.68 -4.71 -2.67
N LEU A 675 34.71 -5.57 -2.96
CA LEU A 675 33.67 -6.01 -2.05
C LEU A 675 33.83 -7.52 -1.87
N THR A 676 34.09 -7.97 -0.65
CA THR A 676 34.18 -9.41 -0.33
C THR A 676 33.09 -9.78 0.66
N VAL A 677 32.22 -10.71 0.28
CA VAL A 677 31.18 -11.28 1.13
C VAL A 677 31.70 -12.59 1.69
N THR A 678 31.60 -12.79 2.99
CA THR A 678 31.91 -14.06 3.67
C THR A 678 30.76 -14.48 4.55
N ASP A 679 30.16 -15.62 4.23
CA ASP A 679 29.15 -16.28 5.07
C ASP A 679 29.84 -17.33 5.94
N PHE A 680 29.59 -17.31 7.24
CA PHE A 680 30.34 -18.16 8.18
C PHE A 680 29.55 -18.56 9.42
N VAL A 681 30.05 -19.59 10.10
CA VAL A 681 29.55 -20.06 11.39
C VAL A 681 30.69 -20.18 12.40
N LEU A 682 30.45 -19.80 13.64
CA LEU A 682 31.46 -19.85 14.70
C LEU A 682 31.55 -21.24 15.33
N GLU A 683 30.41 -21.87 15.56
CA GLU A 683 30.27 -23.21 16.13
C GLU A 683 29.84 -24.18 15.02
N ASN A 684 30.35 -25.41 15.04
CA ASN A 684 30.10 -26.41 13.99
C ASN A 684 29.27 -27.59 14.51
N ASP A 685 28.05 -27.29 14.95
CA ASP A 685 27.09 -28.27 15.46
C ASP A 685 26.00 -28.63 14.42
N GLY A 686 26.34 -28.56 13.12
CA GLY A 686 25.53 -29.19 12.06
C GLY A 686 24.98 -28.30 10.95
N ILE A 687 25.45 -27.06 10.78
CA ILE A 687 25.19 -26.26 9.56
C ILE A 687 26.51 -25.86 8.91
N THR A 688 26.51 -25.86 7.58
CA THR A 688 27.63 -25.43 6.75
C THR A 688 27.10 -24.37 5.80
N PRO A 689 27.72 -23.17 5.72
CA PRO A 689 27.35 -22.18 4.71
C PRO A 689 27.44 -22.79 3.30
N THR A 690 26.39 -22.61 2.51
CA THR A 690 26.34 -23.03 1.11
C THR A 690 26.30 -21.83 0.18
N ASP A 691 26.58 -22.04 -1.11
CA ASP A 691 26.61 -21.00 -2.15
C ASP A 691 25.39 -20.07 -2.08
N PRO A 692 25.58 -18.77 -1.79
CA PRO A 692 24.49 -17.81 -1.66
C PRO A 692 23.96 -17.33 -3.00
N THR A 693 24.53 -17.76 -4.14
CA THR A 693 24.09 -17.35 -5.49
C THR A 693 22.57 -17.60 -5.64
N PRO A 694 21.78 -16.56 -5.99
CA PRO A 694 20.34 -16.69 -6.17
C PRO A 694 19.98 -17.70 -7.25
N GLU A 695 18.93 -18.48 -7.01
CA GLU A 695 18.33 -19.31 -8.05
C GLU A 695 17.59 -18.45 -9.08
N PRO A 696 17.64 -18.81 -10.39
CA PRO A 696 16.95 -18.05 -11.41
C PRO A 696 15.44 -17.97 -11.16
N ILE A 697 14.94 -16.74 -11.14
CA ILE A 697 13.51 -16.43 -11.11
C ILE A 697 13.29 -15.14 -11.91
N ALA A 698 12.14 -15.02 -12.56
CA ALA A 698 11.80 -13.82 -13.30
C ALA A 698 11.66 -12.63 -12.35
N TYR A 699 12.32 -11.51 -12.65
CA TYR A 699 12.18 -10.29 -11.88
C TYR A 699 10.76 -9.75 -11.97
N SER A 700 10.23 -9.28 -10.84
CA SER A 700 8.91 -8.71 -10.69
C SER A 700 9.03 -7.24 -10.27
N PRO A 701 8.93 -6.27 -11.21
CA PRO A 701 8.98 -4.84 -10.86
C PRO A 701 7.72 -4.34 -10.15
N GLY A 702 6.64 -5.13 -10.18
CA GLY A 702 5.37 -4.76 -9.56
C GLY A 702 4.41 -5.93 -9.52
N TYR A 703 3.30 -5.77 -8.80
CA TYR A 703 2.36 -6.86 -8.57
C TYR A 703 1.75 -7.36 -9.87
N GLY A 704 1.74 -8.68 -10.04
CA GLY A 704 1.25 -9.38 -11.21
C GLY A 704 2.13 -9.28 -12.45
N ILE A 705 3.29 -8.64 -12.38
CA ILE A 705 4.21 -8.45 -13.51
C ILE A 705 5.43 -9.36 -13.35
N ARG A 706 5.87 -9.96 -14.45
CA ARG A 706 7.16 -10.65 -14.56
C ARG A 706 7.85 -10.19 -15.83
N GLU A 707 9.11 -9.81 -15.71
CA GLU A 707 9.96 -9.62 -16.89
C GLU A 707 10.26 -10.99 -17.53
N LYS A 708 10.55 -10.99 -18.82
CA LYS A 708 10.97 -12.22 -19.49
C LYS A 708 12.35 -12.61 -18.94
N ALA A 709 12.43 -13.79 -18.33
CA ALA A 709 13.65 -14.36 -17.78
C ALA A 709 14.69 -14.72 -18.87
#